data_AF-A0A941N6L5-F1
#
_entry.id   AF-A0A941N6L5-F1
#
_cell.length_a   1.000
_cell.length_b   1.000
_cell.length_c   1.000
_cell.angle_alpha   90.00
_cell.angle_beta   90.00
_cell.angle_gamma   90.00
#
_symmetry.space_group_name_H-M   'P 1'
#
loop_
_entity.id
_entity.type
_entity.pdbx_description
1 polymer ?
#
loop_
_entity_poly.entity_id
_entity_poly.type
_entity_poly.pdbx_seq_one_letter_code
_entity_poly.pdbx_strand_id
1 'polypeptide(L)'
;MVRVAGGRRLIRVLPVILALWLIPVAWLTADNAADPAREKSAEGEASKPWTKTTIAPASREFWSFRPLSSVAEPTVRAPQRVQTTIDKFILQKLEAQGLTLQDRANRSHLIRRAYFDLVGLPPPPEAVEAFLNDTSTNAWGNLLDRLLASPQYGERWARHWLDISRFAESHGFEHDYDRPTAYMFRDFVIQALNQDLPFNTFVKWQIAGDEFAPTENLALMATGFLAAGVHSTQITANEVEKHRYDEMDDMLSTIGSAMLGLSIGCARCHDHKYDPIPQRDYYRLLSTFTTTVRSEVELDLDPEGYRVARGAFEERHKPFVAALEKYENEQLAGRLAEWEKSGKGTVANVSWIVLEPQTAKSAGGATLTPLPDGSLRATGTNPKFDTYTFVVPTTLTGITGIRIEALADPSLVQGGPGRAGNGNFDLTDFRVSIAPQPAAGATAEATAVRIKLKNPRATFEQPGLPIAATIDDNPNSGWAVDPQFGKDHAAAYELEAPVGSPEGSVLTFTLVFQGNDQHNFGRTRLSVTTAPQPAATELAGSGVPQPVLEALARPAEQRSPAQHKSLLKWYATRDPEWQKLAQAAAEHLAQAPKPQLSKALISSEGLAAVRLHTQGGDFLPETHFLRRGDPNLKDAVA
;
A
#
# COMPACT_ATOMS: atom_id res chain seq x y z
N MET A 1 29.06 23.68 -63.28
CA MET A 1 30.29 24.50 -63.42
C MET A 1 30.90 24.54 -62.03
N VAL A 2 32.00 23.85 -61.68
CA VAL A 2 33.34 23.85 -62.27
C VAL A 2 33.91 22.43 -62.20
N ARG A 3 34.70 22.07 -63.22
CA ARG A 3 35.39 20.79 -63.41
C ARG A 3 36.82 21.12 -63.80
N VAL A 4 37.82 20.65 -63.04
CA VAL A 4 39.20 20.25 -63.44
C VAL A 4 39.74 19.46 -62.23
N ALA A 5 40.09 18.17 -62.20
CA ALA A 5 40.70 17.18 -63.10
C ALA A 5 42.16 16.85 -62.72
N GLY A 6 42.45 15.54 -62.61
CA GLY A 6 43.78 14.92 -62.60
C GLY A 6 44.12 14.26 -61.25
N GLY A 7 44.44 12.97 -61.13
CA GLY A 7 44.65 11.91 -62.10
C GLY A 7 45.61 10.85 -61.54
N ARG A 8 45.16 9.58 -61.51
CA ARG A 8 45.91 8.31 -61.52
C ARG A 8 46.76 7.91 -60.31
N ARG A 9 46.35 6.82 -59.63
CA ARG A 9 46.93 5.47 -59.77
C ARG A 9 45.99 4.42 -59.16
N LEU A 10 45.38 3.58 -60.02
CA LEU A 10 45.02 2.20 -59.65
C LEU A 10 46.32 1.45 -59.36
N ILE A 11 46.39 0.71 -58.25
CA ILE A 11 47.05 -0.60 -58.10
C ILE A 11 46.60 -1.21 -56.76
N ARG A 12 45.83 -2.31 -56.87
CA ARG A 12 45.75 -3.49 -55.99
C ARG A 12 45.64 -3.28 -54.46
N VAL A 13 44.42 -3.29 -53.91
CA VAL A 13 44.13 -3.93 -52.60
C VAL A 13 42.70 -4.50 -52.58
N LEU A 14 42.50 -5.59 -53.32
CA LEU A 14 41.45 -6.59 -53.08
C LEU A 14 42.21 -7.92 -53.30
N PRO A 15 42.88 -8.47 -52.26
CA PRO A 15 42.19 -9.20 -51.20
C PRO A 15 42.92 -9.10 -49.84
N VAL A 16 42.51 -8.18 -48.96
CA VAL A 16 42.92 -8.21 -47.52
C VAL A 16 41.70 -8.18 -46.59
N ILE A 17 40.51 -7.90 -47.14
CA ILE A 17 39.26 -7.81 -46.37
C ILE A 17 38.59 -9.19 -46.18
N LEU A 18 38.99 -10.24 -46.92
CA LEU A 18 38.49 -11.61 -46.70
C LEU A 18 39.34 -12.45 -45.73
N ALA A 19 40.57 -12.04 -45.40
CA ALA A 19 41.47 -12.80 -44.52
C ALA A 19 41.34 -12.44 -43.02
N LEU A 20 40.67 -11.33 -42.70
CA LEU A 20 40.39 -10.90 -41.32
C LEU A 20 39.04 -11.40 -40.77
N TRP A 21 38.26 -12.12 -41.58
CA TRP A 21 37.03 -12.80 -41.14
C TRP A 21 37.23 -14.28 -40.79
N LEU A 22 38.46 -14.81 -40.89
CA LEU A 22 38.78 -16.21 -40.56
C LEU A 22 39.58 -16.37 -39.25
N ILE A 23 39.74 -15.32 -38.45
CA ILE A 23 40.35 -15.39 -37.11
C ILE A 23 39.42 -14.65 -36.13
N PRO A 24 38.29 -15.29 -35.77
CA PRO A 24 38.19 -15.79 -34.40
C PRO A 24 37.48 -17.15 -34.28
N VAL A 25 37.67 -18.07 -35.22
CA VAL A 25 37.04 -19.41 -35.11
C VAL A 25 37.89 -20.43 -34.35
N ALA A 26 39.21 -20.23 -34.25
CA ALA A 26 40.09 -21.17 -33.53
C ALA A 26 40.10 -21.00 -31.99
N TRP A 27 39.53 -19.92 -31.44
CA TRP A 27 39.39 -19.71 -30.00
C TRP A 27 38.06 -20.21 -29.41
N LEU A 28 37.10 -20.56 -30.28
CA LEU A 28 35.81 -21.15 -29.90
C LEU A 28 35.80 -22.68 -29.99
N THR A 29 36.88 -23.30 -30.46
CA THR A 29 36.93 -24.75 -30.70
C THR A 29 37.81 -25.44 -29.66
N ALA A 30 37.22 -25.79 -28.51
CA ALA A 30 37.37 -27.09 -27.82
C ALA A 30 36.86 -27.05 -26.37
N ASP A 31 37.13 -25.97 -25.62
CA ASP A 31 36.93 -25.98 -24.15
C ASP A 31 35.86 -25.01 -23.60
N ASN A 32 35.29 -24.11 -24.44
CA ASN A 32 34.49 -22.98 -23.93
C ASN A 32 33.01 -22.95 -24.33
N ALA A 33 32.52 -23.86 -25.17
CA ALA A 33 31.16 -23.74 -25.73
C ALA A 33 30.13 -24.72 -25.11
N ALA A 34 30.56 -25.81 -24.49
CA ALA A 34 29.66 -26.81 -23.94
C ALA A 34 30.33 -27.60 -22.81
N ASP A 35 29.54 -28.07 -21.84
CA ASP A 35 30.00 -29.04 -20.84
C ASP A 35 30.33 -30.39 -21.52
N PRO A 36 31.61 -30.79 -21.59
CA PRO A 36 32.02 -32.04 -22.25
C PRO A 36 31.53 -33.30 -21.51
N ALA A 37 31.11 -33.18 -20.25
CA ALA A 37 30.51 -34.30 -19.53
C ALA A 37 29.14 -34.69 -20.09
N ARG A 38 28.43 -33.75 -20.73
CA ARG A 38 27.08 -33.99 -21.21
C ARG A 38 27.04 -34.71 -22.56
N GLU A 39 27.98 -34.42 -23.46
CA GLU A 39 28.14 -35.17 -24.73
C GLU A 39 28.35 -36.67 -24.47
N LYS A 40 29.02 -37.04 -23.38
CA LYS A 40 29.26 -38.45 -23.01
C LYS A 40 28.10 -39.12 -22.27
N SER A 41 27.19 -38.35 -21.66
CA SER A 41 26.07 -38.89 -20.86
C SER A 41 24.87 -39.36 -21.68
N ALA A 42 24.73 -38.89 -22.93
CA ALA A 42 23.59 -39.18 -23.79
C ALA A 42 23.49 -40.68 -24.20
N GLU A 43 24.57 -41.44 -24.12
CA GLU A 43 24.60 -42.85 -24.57
C GLU A 43 24.13 -43.87 -23.52
N GLY A 44 23.74 -43.46 -22.30
CA GLY A 44 23.45 -44.41 -21.20
C GLY A 44 22.23 -44.16 -20.29
N GLU A 45 21.56 -43.00 -20.36
CA GLU A 45 20.54 -42.61 -19.35
C GLU A 45 19.06 -42.66 -19.83
N ALA A 46 18.73 -43.48 -20.83
CA ALA A 46 17.37 -43.58 -21.38
C ALA A 46 16.29 -44.20 -20.45
N SER A 47 16.54 -44.42 -19.16
CA SER A 47 15.61 -45.10 -18.24
C SER A 47 15.05 -44.27 -17.08
N LYS A 48 15.56 -43.05 -16.84
CA LYS A 48 15.03 -42.18 -15.76
C LYS A 48 13.99 -41.20 -16.33
N PRO A 49 12.83 -41.02 -15.67
CA PRO A 49 11.91 -39.96 -16.06
C PRO A 49 12.59 -38.60 -15.90
N TRP A 50 12.33 -37.66 -16.82
CA TRP A 50 12.95 -36.32 -16.84
C TRP A 50 12.73 -35.54 -15.54
N THR A 51 11.60 -35.80 -14.85
CA THR A 51 11.28 -35.27 -13.51
C THR A 51 12.21 -35.76 -12.40
N LYS A 52 13.11 -36.70 -12.68
CA LYS A 52 14.13 -37.24 -11.75
C LYS A 52 15.56 -37.05 -12.26
N THR A 53 15.76 -36.32 -13.36
CA THR A 53 17.10 -35.98 -13.85
C THR A 53 17.86 -35.18 -12.80
N THR A 54 19.16 -35.47 -12.65
CA THR A 54 20.06 -34.80 -11.70
C THR A 54 21.34 -34.37 -12.40
N ILE A 55 21.95 -33.28 -11.95
CA ILE A 55 23.22 -32.78 -12.48
C ILE A 55 24.36 -33.77 -12.16
N ALA A 56 25.07 -34.22 -13.20
CA ALA A 56 26.24 -35.08 -13.05
C ALA A 56 27.37 -34.37 -12.26
N PRO A 57 28.17 -35.08 -11.44
CA PRO A 57 29.30 -34.47 -10.72
C PRO A 57 30.27 -33.74 -11.66
N ALA A 58 30.59 -34.32 -12.82
CA ALA A 58 31.51 -33.73 -13.79
C ALA A 58 31.01 -32.40 -14.37
N SER A 59 29.70 -32.18 -14.49
CA SER A 59 29.14 -30.90 -14.96
C SER A 59 29.41 -29.73 -14.02
N ARG A 60 29.60 -30.01 -12.72
CA ARG A 60 29.96 -28.99 -11.72
C ARG A 60 31.41 -28.53 -11.86
N GLU A 61 32.22 -29.27 -12.60
CA GLU A 61 33.63 -28.98 -12.84
C GLU A 61 33.85 -28.04 -14.04
N PHE A 62 32.79 -27.65 -14.74
CA PHE A 62 32.90 -26.65 -15.80
C PHE A 62 33.36 -25.30 -15.22
N TRP A 63 34.27 -24.63 -15.93
CA TRP A 63 35.06 -23.53 -15.38
C TRP A 63 34.22 -22.38 -14.80
N SER A 64 33.06 -22.08 -15.40
CA SER A 64 32.19 -20.98 -14.99
C SER A 64 31.33 -21.30 -13.76
N PHE A 65 31.20 -22.57 -13.36
CA PHE A 65 30.46 -22.99 -12.16
C PHE A 65 31.36 -23.22 -10.96
N ARG A 66 32.68 -23.13 -11.14
CA ARG A 66 33.66 -23.24 -10.05
C ARG A 66 33.79 -21.90 -9.32
N PRO A 67 34.05 -21.91 -8.00
CA PRO A 67 34.41 -20.71 -7.27
C PRO A 67 35.63 -20.02 -7.89
N LEU A 68 35.64 -18.68 -7.90
CA LEU A 68 36.79 -17.90 -8.34
C LEU A 68 38.00 -18.17 -7.45
N SER A 69 39.15 -18.46 -8.06
CA SER A 69 40.42 -18.65 -7.38
C SER A 69 41.31 -17.41 -7.50
N SER A 70 42.16 -17.16 -6.51
CA SER A 70 43.22 -16.15 -6.62
C SER A 70 44.17 -16.51 -7.77
N VAL A 71 44.51 -15.52 -8.61
CA VAL A 71 45.40 -15.68 -9.76
C VAL A 71 46.67 -14.86 -9.52
N ALA A 72 47.83 -15.49 -9.69
CA ALA A 72 49.11 -14.78 -9.61
C ALA A 72 49.24 -13.80 -10.78
N GLU A 73 49.70 -12.58 -10.49
CA GLU A 73 49.93 -11.57 -11.51
C GLU A 73 51.02 -12.02 -12.50
N PRO A 74 50.80 -11.87 -13.82
CA PRO A 74 51.78 -12.28 -14.80
C PRO A 74 52.97 -11.32 -14.82
N THR A 75 54.16 -11.85 -15.07
CA THR A 75 55.35 -11.06 -15.38
C THR A 75 55.28 -10.59 -16.83
N VAL A 76 55.52 -9.30 -17.07
CA VAL A 76 55.48 -8.66 -18.39
C VAL A 76 56.82 -8.01 -18.71
N ARG A 77 57.17 -7.91 -19.99
CA ARG A 77 58.44 -7.33 -20.48
C ARG A 77 58.45 -5.81 -20.38
N ALA A 78 57.28 -5.16 -20.44
CA ALA A 78 57.15 -3.70 -20.37
C ALA A 78 56.40 -3.23 -19.10
N PRO A 79 56.93 -3.45 -17.88
CA PRO A 79 56.26 -3.09 -16.63
C PRO A 79 55.96 -1.58 -16.50
N GLN A 80 56.75 -0.72 -17.14
CA GLN A 80 56.55 0.73 -17.19
C GLN A 80 55.27 1.16 -17.94
N ARG A 81 54.64 0.25 -18.71
CA ARG A 81 53.38 0.51 -19.43
C ARG A 81 52.14 0.12 -18.61
N VAL A 82 52.33 -0.51 -17.45
CA VAL A 82 51.25 -1.01 -16.58
C VAL A 82 50.72 0.15 -15.72
N GLN A 83 49.40 0.41 -15.77
CA GLN A 83 48.73 1.36 -14.88
C GLN A 83 47.88 0.64 -13.82
N THR A 84 47.28 -0.49 -14.18
CA THR A 84 46.49 -1.33 -13.30
C THR A 84 46.96 -2.78 -13.36
N THR A 85 46.59 -3.60 -12.37
CA THR A 85 46.89 -5.04 -12.39
C THR A 85 46.30 -5.73 -13.63
N ILE A 86 45.14 -5.25 -14.14
CA ILE A 86 44.51 -5.78 -15.36
C ILE A 86 45.43 -5.62 -16.58
N ASP A 87 46.18 -4.51 -16.67
CA ASP A 87 47.08 -4.26 -17.79
C ASP A 87 48.17 -5.33 -17.90
N LYS A 88 48.60 -5.94 -16.79
CA LYS A 88 49.58 -7.04 -16.82
C LYS A 88 49.04 -8.24 -17.56
N PHE A 89 47.77 -8.60 -17.33
CA PHE A 89 47.11 -9.71 -18.03
C PHE A 89 46.93 -9.43 -19.53
N ILE A 90 46.56 -8.19 -19.88
CA ILE A 90 46.43 -7.76 -21.27
C ILE A 90 47.80 -7.78 -21.96
N LEU A 91 48.82 -7.17 -21.34
CA LEU A 91 50.18 -7.11 -21.86
C LEU A 91 50.79 -8.50 -22.03
N GLN A 92 50.60 -9.43 -21.10
CA GLN A 92 51.09 -10.80 -21.25
C GLN A 92 50.58 -11.44 -22.55
N LYS A 93 49.30 -11.26 -22.88
CA LYS A 93 48.70 -11.78 -24.11
C LYS A 93 49.20 -11.04 -25.36
N LEU A 94 49.34 -9.72 -25.29
CA LEU A 94 49.87 -8.91 -26.39
C LEU A 94 51.34 -9.25 -26.68
N GLU A 95 52.19 -9.33 -25.66
CA GLU A 95 53.62 -9.63 -25.77
C GLU A 95 53.86 -11.04 -26.34
N ALA A 96 53.01 -12.01 -25.99
CA ALA A 96 53.05 -13.35 -26.58
C ALA A 96 52.76 -13.34 -28.10
N GLN A 97 52.04 -12.32 -28.59
CA GLN A 97 51.77 -12.10 -30.01
C GLN A 97 52.71 -11.08 -30.65
N GLY A 98 53.74 -10.60 -29.93
CA GLY A 98 54.65 -9.55 -30.42
C GLY A 98 54.02 -8.16 -30.50
N LEU A 99 52.90 -7.93 -29.81
CA LEU A 99 52.18 -6.66 -29.76
C LEU A 99 52.48 -5.90 -28.46
N THR A 100 52.09 -4.63 -28.41
CA THR A 100 52.18 -3.78 -27.22
C THR A 100 50.90 -2.94 -27.07
N LEU A 101 50.71 -2.32 -25.90
CA LEU A 101 49.61 -1.40 -25.67
C LEU A 101 49.70 -0.21 -26.64
N GLN A 102 48.55 0.31 -27.07
CA GLN A 102 48.51 1.55 -27.82
C GLN A 102 48.82 2.75 -26.91
N ASP A 103 49.29 3.83 -27.51
CA ASP A 103 49.49 5.07 -26.79
C ASP A 103 48.14 5.68 -26.39
N ARG A 104 48.15 6.44 -25.29
CA ARG A 104 46.94 7.10 -24.80
C ARG A 104 46.43 8.10 -25.84
N ALA A 105 45.12 8.12 -26.05
CA ALA A 105 44.49 9.11 -26.92
C ALA A 105 44.77 10.55 -26.44
N ASN A 106 44.77 11.50 -27.37
CA ASN A 106 44.92 12.92 -27.02
C ASN A 106 43.78 13.40 -26.10
N ARG A 107 44.00 14.50 -25.37
CA ARG A 107 43.07 15.00 -24.35
C ARG A 107 41.69 15.32 -24.93
N SER A 108 41.61 15.90 -26.13
CA SER A 108 40.32 16.25 -26.76
C SER A 108 39.50 15.00 -27.12
N HIS A 109 40.13 13.91 -27.57
CA HIS A 109 39.46 12.64 -27.77
C HIS A 109 39.03 11.99 -26.46
N LEU A 110 39.87 12.07 -25.42
CA LEU A 110 39.57 11.49 -24.11
C LEU A 110 38.32 12.09 -23.48
N ILE A 111 38.23 13.42 -23.41
CA ILE A 111 37.04 14.08 -22.84
C ILE A 111 35.78 13.78 -23.65
N ARG A 112 35.88 13.80 -24.99
CA ARG A 112 34.74 13.47 -25.85
C ARG A 112 34.22 12.05 -25.57
N ARG A 113 35.13 11.06 -25.47
CA ARG A 113 34.75 9.67 -25.18
C ARG A 113 34.13 9.54 -23.79
N ALA A 114 34.78 10.08 -22.75
CA ALA A 114 34.26 10.02 -21.38
C ALA A 114 32.83 10.58 -21.28
N TYR A 115 32.56 11.70 -21.91
CA TYR A 115 31.23 12.31 -21.90
C TYR A 115 30.17 11.45 -22.62
N PHE A 116 30.46 10.93 -23.82
CA PHE A 116 29.52 10.05 -24.51
C PHE A 116 29.31 8.71 -23.79
N ASP A 117 30.37 8.15 -23.20
CA ASP A 117 30.33 6.86 -22.54
C ASP A 117 29.62 6.94 -21.19
N LEU A 118 29.92 7.96 -20.37
CA LEU A 118 29.39 8.07 -19.01
C LEU A 118 28.05 8.78 -18.94
N VAL A 119 27.87 9.89 -19.67
CA VAL A 119 26.64 10.72 -19.56
C VAL A 119 25.84 10.79 -20.87
N GLY A 120 26.31 10.18 -21.95
CA GLY A 120 25.56 10.06 -23.21
C GLY A 120 25.51 11.32 -24.09
N LEU A 121 26.08 12.43 -23.63
CA LEU A 121 26.03 13.73 -24.29
C LEU A 121 27.45 14.20 -24.66
N PRO A 122 27.61 15.08 -25.66
CA PRO A 122 28.91 15.71 -25.91
C PRO A 122 29.32 16.62 -24.74
N PRO A 123 30.64 16.81 -24.49
CA PRO A 123 31.11 17.76 -23.48
C PRO A 123 30.73 19.19 -23.86
N PRO A 124 30.28 20.02 -22.90
CA PRO A 124 30.07 21.43 -23.17
C PRO A 124 31.43 22.15 -23.33
N PRO A 125 31.51 23.26 -24.10
CA PRO A 125 32.77 23.93 -24.42
C PRO A 125 33.61 24.29 -23.20
N GLU A 126 32.98 24.77 -22.12
CA GLU A 126 33.63 25.14 -20.87
C GLU A 126 34.31 23.94 -20.19
N ALA A 127 33.71 22.75 -20.26
CA ALA A 127 34.32 21.54 -19.70
C ALA A 127 35.49 21.06 -20.56
N VAL A 128 35.43 21.25 -21.88
CA VAL A 128 36.56 20.98 -22.78
C VAL A 128 37.72 21.88 -22.44
N GLU A 129 37.49 23.19 -22.35
CA GLU A 129 38.54 24.17 -22.03
C GLU A 129 39.15 23.89 -20.64
N ALA A 130 38.32 23.68 -19.63
CA ALA A 130 38.77 23.35 -18.28
C ALA A 130 39.64 22.09 -18.28
N PHE A 131 39.21 21.02 -18.95
CA PHE A 131 40.00 19.80 -19.01
C PHE A 131 41.25 19.93 -19.87
N LEU A 132 41.27 20.71 -20.95
CA LEU A 132 42.48 20.89 -21.74
C LEU A 132 43.54 21.70 -20.99
N ASN A 133 43.11 22.66 -20.16
CA ASN A 133 43.98 23.54 -19.38
C ASN A 133 44.35 22.99 -17.98
N ASP A 134 43.71 21.91 -17.53
CA ASP A 134 44.02 21.29 -16.22
C ASP A 134 45.42 20.64 -16.21
N THR A 135 46.35 21.29 -15.50
CA THR A 135 47.75 20.86 -15.34
C THR A 135 47.97 19.93 -14.16
N SER A 136 46.91 19.54 -13.42
CA SER A 136 47.04 18.62 -12.31
C SER A 136 47.50 17.23 -12.79
N THR A 137 48.25 16.53 -11.94
CA THR A 137 48.75 15.18 -12.23
C THR A 137 47.61 14.16 -12.38
N ASN A 138 46.42 14.45 -11.82
CA ASN A 138 45.23 13.60 -11.90
C ASN A 138 44.05 14.24 -12.67
N ALA A 139 44.32 15.13 -13.62
CA ALA A 139 43.26 15.83 -14.39
C ALA A 139 42.21 14.87 -14.99
N TRP A 140 42.63 13.68 -15.43
CA TRP A 140 41.74 12.66 -15.98
C TRP A 140 40.85 12.01 -14.92
N GLY A 141 41.43 11.57 -13.79
CA GLY A 141 40.64 10.98 -12.70
C GLY A 141 39.59 11.96 -12.19
N ASN A 142 40.00 13.21 -11.95
CA ASN A 142 39.09 14.27 -11.51
C ASN A 142 37.94 14.53 -12.51
N LEU A 143 38.17 14.39 -13.82
CA LEU A 143 37.12 14.48 -14.82
C LEU A 143 36.14 13.30 -14.71
N LEU A 144 36.66 12.08 -14.59
CA LEU A 144 35.83 10.88 -14.45
C LEU A 144 34.99 10.92 -13.17
N ASP A 145 35.59 11.31 -12.03
CA ASP A 145 34.88 11.42 -10.75
C ASP A 145 33.71 12.40 -10.84
N ARG A 146 33.89 13.54 -11.52
CA ARG A 146 32.79 14.50 -11.77
C ARG A 146 31.68 13.93 -12.65
N LEU A 147 32.03 13.14 -13.67
CA LEU A 147 31.06 12.53 -14.57
C LEU A 147 30.30 11.37 -13.91
N LEU A 148 30.97 10.58 -13.09
CA LEU A 148 30.35 9.49 -12.31
C LEU A 148 29.42 10.05 -11.21
N ALA A 149 29.77 11.20 -10.61
CA ALA A 149 28.93 11.88 -9.62
C ALA A 149 27.76 12.67 -10.22
N SER A 150 27.67 12.77 -11.55
CA SER A 150 26.62 13.52 -12.25
C SER A 150 25.35 12.67 -12.33
N PRO A 151 24.14 13.22 -12.03
CA PRO A 151 22.89 12.46 -12.11
C PRO A 151 22.61 11.83 -13.49
N GLN A 152 23.15 12.45 -14.54
CA GLN A 152 23.05 11.96 -15.92
C GLN A 152 23.79 10.64 -16.15
N TYR A 153 24.72 10.25 -15.28
CA TYR A 153 25.37 8.94 -15.33
C TYR A 153 24.34 7.82 -15.17
N GLY A 154 23.52 7.89 -14.12
CA GLY A 154 22.44 6.94 -13.88
C GLY A 154 21.42 6.93 -15.03
N GLU A 155 21.02 8.09 -15.54
CA GLU A 155 20.12 8.18 -16.70
C GLU A 155 20.71 7.50 -17.96
N ARG A 156 22.00 7.70 -18.22
CA ARG A 156 22.69 7.11 -19.38
C ARG A 156 22.77 5.60 -19.25
N TRP A 157 23.23 5.12 -18.09
CA TRP A 157 23.54 3.72 -17.83
C TRP A 157 22.30 2.88 -17.55
N ALA A 158 21.26 3.46 -16.94
CA ALA A 158 19.99 2.77 -16.69
C ALA A 158 19.38 2.22 -17.98
N ARG A 159 19.48 2.94 -19.11
CA ARG A 159 18.98 2.46 -20.40
C ARG A 159 19.51 1.07 -20.78
N HIS A 160 20.79 0.81 -20.53
CA HIS A 160 21.39 -0.50 -20.82
C HIS A 160 20.77 -1.63 -19.98
N TRP A 161 20.46 -1.33 -18.71
CA TRP A 161 19.80 -2.29 -17.84
C TRP A 161 18.31 -2.44 -18.16
N LEU A 162 17.62 -1.35 -18.48
CA LEU A 162 16.20 -1.33 -18.82
C LEU A 162 15.91 -2.10 -20.10
N ASP A 163 16.80 -2.04 -21.09
CA ASP A 163 16.72 -2.87 -22.31
C ASP A 163 16.74 -4.37 -21.96
N ILE A 164 17.66 -4.78 -21.07
CA ILE A 164 17.82 -6.18 -20.65
C ILE A 164 16.66 -6.62 -19.72
N SER A 165 16.11 -5.69 -18.93
CA SER A 165 14.96 -5.91 -18.06
C SER A 165 13.63 -5.91 -18.83
N ARG A 166 13.66 -5.65 -20.14
CA ARG A 166 12.49 -5.58 -21.03
C ARG A 166 11.48 -4.52 -20.58
N PHE A 167 12.01 -3.44 -20.02
CA PHE A 167 11.20 -2.36 -19.51
C PHE A 167 10.46 -1.65 -20.64
N ALA A 168 9.14 -1.53 -20.46
CA ALA A 168 8.28 -0.66 -21.24
C ALA A 168 7.23 -0.03 -20.31
N GLU A 169 6.80 1.18 -20.65
CA GLU A 169 5.66 1.83 -20.01
C GLU A 169 4.33 1.37 -20.64
N SER A 170 4.32 0.23 -21.33
CA SER A 170 3.13 -0.38 -21.94
C SER A 170 3.12 -1.90 -21.72
N HIS A 171 2.00 -2.57 -22.02
CA HIS A 171 1.85 -4.00 -21.79
C HIS A 171 2.62 -4.92 -22.75
N GLY A 172 3.01 -4.42 -23.92
CA GLY A 172 3.82 -5.13 -24.91
C GLY A 172 3.11 -6.30 -25.59
N PHE A 173 1.77 -6.27 -25.69
CA PHE A 173 0.97 -7.34 -26.30
C PHE A 173 -0.14 -6.81 -27.24
N GLU A 174 -1.01 -7.67 -27.75
CA GLU A 174 -2.05 -7.34 -28.74
C GLU A 174 -2.94 -6.14 -28.37
N HIS A 175 -3.22 -5.96 -27.08
CA HIS A 175 -3.90 -4.80 -26.51
C HIS A 175 -2.90 -4.03 -25.63
N ASP A 176 -2.07 -3.23 -26.29
CA ASP A 176 -0.95 -2.54 -25.67
C ASP A 176 -1.40 -1.27 -24.92
N TYR A 177 -1.89 -1.43 -23.69
CA TYR A 177 -2.22 -0.28 -22.84
C TYR A 177 -1.00 0.23 -22.07
N ASP A 178 -1.03 1.52 -21.77
CA ASP A 178 -0.03 2.18 -20.93
C ASP A 178 -0.06 1.65 -19.49
N ARG A 179 1.12 1.59 -18.88
CA ARG A 179 1.36 1.28 -17.47
C ARG A 179 1.75 2.58 -16.76
N PRO A 180 0.79 3.35 -16.22
CA PRO A 180 1.02 4.71 -15.75
C PRO A 180 2.02 4.82 -14.58
N THR A 181 2.33 3.70 -13.92
CA THR A 181 3.16 3.62 -12.71
C THR A 181 4.43 2.78 -12.91
N ALA A 182 4.68 2.25 -14.11
CA ALA A 182 5.85 1.42 -14.40
C ALA A 182 7.16 2.22 -14.31
N TYR A 183 7.11 3.53 -14.54
CA TYR A 183 8.26 4.43 -14.47
C TYR A 183 8.98 4.41 -13.12
N MET A 184 8.32 3.98 -12.05
CA MET A 184 8.93 3.79 -10.74
C MET A 184 10.10 2.79 -10.77
N PHE A 185 9.98 1.71 -11.56
CA PHE A 185 11.08 0.77 -11.74
C PHE A 185 12.26 1.42 -12.48
N ARG A 186 12.01 2.22 -13.52
CA ARG A 186 13.03 3.02 -14.22
C ARG A 186 13.76 3.93 -13.23
N ASP A 187 13.00 4.65 -12.41
CA ASP A 187 13.55 5.60 -11.47
C ASP A 187 14.35 4.90 -10.35
N PHE A 188 13.97 3.68 -9.94
CA PHE A 188 14.80 2.83 -9.09
C PHE A 188 16.16 2.54 -9.75
N VAL A 189 16.20 2.11 -11.01
CA VAL A 189 17.47 1.77 -11.70
C VAL A 189 18.38 2.99 -11.79
N ILE A 190 17.83 4.15 -12.13
CA ILE A 190 18.58 5.41 -12.20
C ILE A 190 19.17 5.77 -10.82
N GLN A 191 18.35 5.71 -9.78
CA GLN A 191 18.77 6.04 -8.42
C GLN A 191 19.81 5.04 -7.88
N ALA A 192 19.61 3.74 -8.11
CA ALA A 192 20.55 2.71 -7.69
C ALA A 192 21.95 2.90 -8.31
N LEU A 193 22.02 3.26 -9.59
CA LEU A 193 23.28 3.54 -10.27
C LEU A 193 23.95 4.83 -9.75
N ASN A 194 23.18 5.90 -9.55
CA ASN A 194 23.71 7.17 -9.04
C ASN A 194 24.15 7.09 -7.57
N GLN A 195 23.56 6.19 -6.79
CA GLN A 195 23.90 5.96 -5.39
C GLN A 195 25.02 4.92 -5.21
N ASP A 196 25.56 4.36 -6.31
CA ASP A 196 26.53 3.26 -6.29
C ASP A 196 26.04 2.08 -5.44
N LEU A 197 24.77 1.70 -5.63
CA LEU A 197 24.15 0.61 -4.88
C LEU A 197 24.93 -0.70 -5.14
N PRO A 198 25.35 -1.43 -4.09
CA PRO A 198 26.08 -2.68 -4.27
C PRO A 198 25.33 -3.65 -5.18
N PHE A 199 26.02 -4.21 -6.18
CA PHE A 199 25.39 -5.03 -7.22
C PHE A 199 24.60 -6.22 -6.66
N ASN A 200 25.07 -6.82 -5.56
CA ASN A 200 24.36 -7.89 -4.87
C ASN A 200 23.01 -7.43 -4.31
N THR A 201 22.93 -6.21 -3.78
CA THR A 201 21.68 -5.60 -3.31
C THR A 201 20.78 -5.22 -4.49
N PHE A 202 21.36 -4.60 -5.53
CA PHE A 202 20.65 -4.25 -6.77
C PHE A 202 19.93 -5.45 -7.39
N VAL A 203 20.58 -6.61 -7.45
CA VAL A 203 20.00 -7.86 -7.95
C VAL A 203 18.94 -8.40 -6.98
N LYS A 204 19.24 -8.48 -5.67
CA LYS A 204 18.30 -9.01 -4.67
C LYS A 204 16.99 -8.23 -4.61
N TRP A 205 17.06 -6.90 -4.63
CA TRP A 205 15.87 -6.05 -4.56
C TRP A 205 14.96 -6.21 -5.77
N GLN A 206 15.51 -6.46 -6.96
CA GLN A 206 14.69 -6.70 -8.15
C GLN A 206 13.92 -8.02 -8.14
N ILE A 207 14.42 -9.02 -7.40
CA ILE A 207 13.77 -10.33 -7.26
C ILE A 207 12.82 -10.35 -6.06
N ALA A 208 13.21 -9.75 -4.93
CA ALA A 208 12.52 -9.89 -3.64
C ALA A 208 12.74 -8.68 -2.72
N GLY A 209 12.71 -7.46 -3.27
CA GLY A 209 12.91 -6.23 -2.50
C GLY A 209 11.84 -6.00 -1.42
N ASP A 210 10.62 -6.45 -1.70
CA ASP A 210 9.51 -6.53 -0.75
C ASP A 210 9.82 -7.43 0.45
N GLU A 211 10.58 -8.52 0.28
CA GLU A 211 10.99 -9.39 1.40
C GLU A 211 12.23 -8.87 2.13
N PHE A 212 13.24 -8.42 1.39
CA PHE A 212 14.52 -7.99 1.98
C PHE A 212 14.44 -6.63 2.67
N ALA A 213 13.57 -5.74 2.18
CA ALA A 213 13.43 -4.38 2.70
C ALA A 213 11.99 -3.85 2.48
N PRO A 214 10.96 -4.43 3.13
CA PRO A 214 9.54 -4.09 2.93
C PRO A 214 9.17 -2.63 3.23
N THR A 215 10.01 -1.92 3.97
CA THR A 215 9.81 -0.51 4.35
C THR A 215 10.61 0.46 3.49
N GLU A 216 11.43 -0.05 2.57
CA GLU A 216 12.26 0.77 1.68
C GLU A 216 11.56 0.90 0.33
N ASN A 217 11.16 2.12 -0.02
CA ASN A 217 10.47 2.38 -1.27
C ASN A 217 11.28 1.95 -2.48
N LEU A 218 12.60 2.20 -2.48
CA LEU A 218 13.46 1.78 -3.59
C LEU A 218 13.46 0.26 -3.79
N ALA A 219 13.37 -0.52 -2.70
CA ALA A 219 13.31 -1.97 -2.78
C ALA A 219 11.95 -2.44 -3.32
N LEU A 220 10.85 -1.80 -2.93
CA LEU A 220 9.52 -2.08 -3.50
C LEU A 220 9.45 -1.72 -4.98
N MET A 221 9.97 -0.55 -5.37
CA MET A 221 10.03 -0.12 -6.78
C MET A 221 10.87 -1.09 -7.62
N ALA A 222 11.90 -1.70 -7.04
CA ALA A 222 12.77 -2.65 -7.74
C ALA A 222 12.05 -3.93 -8.19
N THR A 223 11.05 -4.42 -7.45
CA THR A 223 10.30 -5.63 -7.85
C THR A 223 9.42 -5.41 -9.08
N GLY A 224 9.27 -4.15 -9.53
CA GLY A 224 8.74 -3.84 -10.86
C GLY A 224 9.49 -4.53 -12.01
N PHE A 225 10.73 -4.99 -11.78
CA PHE A 225 11.46 -5.88 -12.69
C PHE A 225 10.66 -7.14 -13.09
N LEU A 226 10.01 -7.79 -12.11
CA LEU A 226 9.19 -8.99 -12.38
C LEU A 226 7.90 -8.63 -13.13
N ALA A 227 7.40 -7.41 -12.95
CA ALA A 227 6.21 -6.91 -13.64
C ALA A 227 6.50 -6.37 -15.05
N ALA A 228 7.76 -6.08 -15.39
CA ALA A 228 8.17 -5.38 -16.60
C ALA A 228 7.84 -6.14 -17.88
N GLY A 229 7.79 -7.47 -17.83
CA GLY A 229 7.51 -8.30 -18.98
C GLY A 229 6.11 -8.20 -19.56
N VAL A 230 5.88 -8.85 -20.70
CA VAL A 230 4.62 -8.81 -21.45
C VAL A 230 3.43 -9.19 -20.55
N HIS A 231 2.29 -8.52 -20.73
CA HIS A 231 1.06 -8.84 -20.01
C HIS A 231 -0.13 -8.83 -20.96
N SER A 232 -0.86 -9.95 -21.07
CA SER A 232 -2.10 -9.97 -21.83
C SER A 232 -3.27 -9.47 -20.97
N THR A 233 -4.01 -8.52 -21.49
CA THR A 233 -5.09 -7.83 -20.78
C THR A 233 -6.48 -8.34 -21.14
N GLN A 234 -6.58 -9.12 -22.22
CA GLN A 234 -7.83 -9.71 -22.70
C GLN A 234 -7.62 -11.20 -22.95
N ILE A 235 -7.98 -12.02 -21.97
CA ILE A 235 -7.80 -13.47 -22.04
C ILE A 235 -9.11 -14.18 -21.67
N THR A 236 -9.45 -15.28 -22.33
CA THR A 236 -10.61 -16.08 -21.90
C THR A 236 -10.28 -16.90 -20.66
N ALA A 237 -11.31 -17.35 -19.92
CA ALA A 237 -11.13 -18.16 -18.71
C ALA A 237 -10.28 -19.43 -18.95
N ASN A 238 -10.36 -20.01 -20.15
CA ASN A 238 -9.59 -21.21 -20.51
C ASN A 238 -8.12 -20.92 -20.84
N GLU A 239 -7.75 -19.66 -21.05
CA GLU A 239 -6.38 -19.25 -21.40
C GLU A 239 -5.57 -18.78 -20.18
N VAL A 240 -6.24 -18.51 -19.04
CA VAL A 240 -5.63 -17.98 -17.81
C VAL A 240 -4.41 -18.79 -17.37
N GLU A 241 -4.53 -20.12 -17.29
CA GLU A 241 -3.42 -20.98 -16.85
C GLU A 241 -2.23 -20.88 -17.81
N LYS A 242 -2.48 -20.90 -19.12
CA LYS A 242 -1.42 -20.80 -20.13
C LYS A 242 -0.68 -19.47 -20.03
N HIS A 243 -1.42 -18.36 -19.99
CA HIS A 243 -0.80 -17.04 -19.87
C HIS A 243 -0.02 -16.89 -18.58
N ARG A 244 -0.50 -17.47 -17.48
CA ARG A 244 0.21 -17.43 -16.21
C ARG A 244 1.56 -18.18 -16.29
N TYR A 245 1.60 -19.36 -16.91
CA TYR A 245 2.87 -20.05 -17.17
C TYR A 245 3.79 -19.26 -18.09
N ASP A 246 3.25 -18.62 -19.14
CA ASP A 246 4.05 -17.78 -20.04
C ASP A 246 4.66 -16.57 -19.32
N GLU A 247 3.94 -15.94 -18.38
CA GLU A 247 4.49 -14.85 -17.56
C GLU A 247 5.61 -15.32 -16.61
N MET A 248 5.41 -16.44 -15.92
CA MET A 248 6.45 -16.97 -15.04
C MET A 248 7.69 -17.43 -15.84
N ASP A 249 7.49 -18.02 -17.01
CA ASP A 249 8.58 -18.38 -17.93
C ASP A 249 9.37 -17.16 -18.37
N ASP A 250 8.67 -16.08 -18.69
CA ASP A 250 9.24 -14.81 -19.07
C ASP A 250 10.04 -14.16 -17.93
N MET A 251 9.51 -14.15 -16.70
CA MET A 251 10.25 -13.74 -15.49
C MET A 251 11.54 -14.56 -15.34
N LEU A 252 11.43 -15.88 -15.37
CA LEU A 252 12.55 -16.79 -15.14
C LEU A 252 13.61 -16.70 -16.24
N SER A 253 13.19 -16.62 -17.50
CA SER A 253 14.08 -16.42 -18.64
C SER A 253 14.86 -15.12 -18.52
N THR A 254 14.21 -14.05 -18.07
CA THR A 254 14.84 -12.73 -17.88
C THR A 254 15.84 -12.74 -16.74
N ILE A 255 15.50 -13.33 -15.59
CA ILE A 255 16.43 -13.51 -14.47
C ILE A 255 17.68 -14.27 -14.94
N GLY A 256 17.47 -15.38 -15.66
CA GLY A 256 18.54 -16.20 -16.22
C GLY A 256 19.47 -15.39 -17.12
N SER A 257 18.93 -14.69 -18.11
CA SER A 257 19.73 -13.94 -19.08
C SER A 257 20.36 -12.67 -18.48
N ALA A 258 19.60 -11.90 -17.70
CA ALA A 258 20.01 -10.60 -17.19
C ALA A 258 21.03 -10.71 -16.04
N MET A 259 20.82 -11.67 -15.14
CA MET A 259 21.58 -11.74 -13.88
C MET A 259 22.63 -12.87 -13.89
N LEU A 260 22.35 -13.98 -14.58
CA LEU A 260 23.25 -15.14 -14.62
C LEU A 260 23.99 -15.29 -15.95
N GLY A 261 23.53 -14.62 -17.01
CA GLY A 261 24.06 -14.81 -18.37
C GLY A 261 23.77 -16.20 -18.94
N LEU A 262 22.71 -16.87 -18.45
CA LEU A 262 22.33 -18.23 -18.83
C LEU A 262 20.97 -18.27 -19.52
N SER A 263 20.81 -19.06 -20.57
CA SER A 263 19.55 -19.24 -21.29
C SER A 263 18.61 -20.23 -20.60
N ILE A 264 18.30 -19.99 -19.32
CA ILE A 264 17.49 -20.88 -18.48
C ILE A 264 16.16 -21.28 -19.14
N GLY A 265 15.52 -20.38 -19.90
CA GLY A 265 14.28 -20.64 -20.63
C GLY A 265 14.32 -21.82 -21.61
N CYS A 266 15.48 -22.21 -22.14
CA CYS A 266 15.60 -23.43 -22.95
C CYS A 266 15.18 -24.69 -22.16
N ALA A 267 15.34 -24.65 -20.84
CA ALA A 267 14.97 -25.74 -19.95
C ALA A 267 13.45 -25.91 -19.81
N ARG A 268 12.61 -25.00 -20.33
CA ARG A 268 11.14 -25.07 -20.24
C ARG A 268 10.57 -26.36 -20.82
N CYS A 269 11.07 -26.77 -21.99
CA CYS A 269 10.48 -27.85 -22.80
C CYS A 269 11.30 -29.15 -22.78
N HIS A 270 12.59 -29.07 -22.48
CA HIS A 270 13.53 -30.18 -22.40
C HIS A 270 14.69 -29.78 -21.48
N ASP A 271 15.51 -30.73 -21.01
CA ASP A 271 16.72 -30.36 -20.27
C ASP A 271 17.59 -29.41 -21.10
N HIS A 272 18.12 -28.34 -20.51
CA HIS A 272 18.85 -27.29 -21.23
C HIS A 272 19.94 -27.89 -22.14
N LYS A 273 20.15 -27.38 -23.36
CA LYS A 273 21.02 -28.05 -24.34
C LYS A 273 22.49 -28.13 -23.94
N TYR A 274 23.02 -27.06 -23.34
CA TYR A 274 24.45 -26.90 -23.04
C TYR A 274 24.70 -26.89 -21.53
N ASP A 275 24.14 -25.91 -20.83
CA ASP A 275 24.27 -25.77 -19.38
C ASP A 275 23.55 -26.85 -18.59
N PRO A 276 24.12 -27.36 -17.47
CA PRO A 276 23.59 -28.46 -16.69
C PRO A 276 22.36 -28.07 -15.86
N ILE A 277 21.28 -27.70 -16.55
CA ILE A 277 19.99 -27.29 -15.99
C ILE A 277 18.96 -28.32 -16.44
N PRO A 278 18.60 -29.29 -15.58
CA PRO A 278 17.48 -30.17 -15.82
C PRO A 278 16.18 -29.38 -15.94
N GLN A 279 15.26 -29.81 -16.80
CA GLN A 279 13.91 -29.26 -16.90
C GLN A 279 13.20 -29.29 -15.54
N ARG A 280 13.48 -30.32 -14.73
CA ARG A 280 13.00 -30.39 -13.35
C ARG A 280 13.42 -29.18 -12.51
N ASP A 281 14.69 -28.79 -12.57
CA ASP A 281 15.19 -27.66 -11.77
C ASP A 281 14.66 -26.32 -12.30
N TYR A 282 14.37 -26.21 -13.60
CA TYR A 282 13.64 -25.08 -14.16
C TYR A 282 12.26 -24.92 -13.50
N TYR A 283 11.43 -25.97 -13.44
CA TYR A 283 10.10 -25.87 -12.83
C TYR A 283 10.16 -25.68 -11.31
N ARG A 284 11.19 -26.20 -10.63
CA ARG A 284 11.44 -25.91 -9.20
C ARG A 284 11.82 -24.45 -8.94
N LEU A 285 12.52 -23.82 -9.87
CA LEU A 285 12.83 -22.40 -9.77
C LEU A 285 11.60 -21.56 -10.13
N LEU A 286 10.87 -21.94 -11.17
CA LEU A 286 9.60 -21.34 -11.56
C LEU A 286 8.58 -21.33 -10.40
N SER A 287 8.52 -22.41 -9.62
CA SER A 287 7.55 -22.53 -8.53
C SER A 287 7.73 -21.50 -7.42
N THR A 288 8.91 -20.87 -7.33
CA THR A 288 9.18 -19.76 -6.41
C THR A 288 8.34 -18.52 -6.73
N PHE A 289 7.90 -18.35 -7.99
CA PHE A 289 7.14 -17.17 -8.43
C PHE A 289 5.64 -17.44 -8.58
N THR A 290 5.18 -18.63 -8.18
CA THR A 290 3.79 -19.07 -8.43
C THR A 290 2.78 -18.08 -7.84
N THR A 291 3.07 -17.60 -6.63
CA THR A 291 2.27 -16.68 -5.80
C THR A 291 2.55 -15.20 -6.06
N THR A 292 3.57 -14.87 -6.87
CA THR A 292 3.95 -13.49 -7.16
C THR A 292 2.97 -12.83 -8.13
N VAL A 293 2.30 -11.77 -7.69
CA VAL A 293 1.31 -11.05 -8.50
C VAL A 293 1.75 -9.61 -8.78
N ARG A 294 1.34 -9.06 -9.93
CA ARG A 294 1.46 -7.62 -10.19
C ARG A 294 0.47 -6.89 -9.29
N SER A 295 0.92 -5.89 -8.54
CA SER A 295 0.11 -5.10 -7.60
C SER A 295 0.39 -3.61 -7.76
N GLU A 296 -0.57 -2.76 -7.43
CA GLU A 296 -0.34 -1.32 -7.25
C GLU A 296 -0.33 -0.99 -5.76
N VAL A 297 0.76 -0.37 -5.29
CA VAL A 297 0.89 0.11 -3.91
C VAL A 297 1.09 1.62 -3.88
N GLU A 298 0.63 2.25 -2.81
CA GLU A 298 0.87 3.66 -2.53
C GLU A 298 2.16 3.82 -1.73
N LEU A 299 3.12 4.54 -2.28
CA LEU A 299 4.43 4.83 -1.68
C LEU A 299 4.53 6.31 -1.33
N ASP A 300 4.98 6.62 -0.11
CA ASP A 300 5.38 7.99 0.25
C ASP A 300 6.83 8.20 -0.20
N LEU A 301 7.04 8.87 -1.34
CA LEU A 301 8.37 9.06 -1.92
C LEU A 301 9.26 10.05 -1.13
N ASP A 302 8.70 10.78 -0.17
CA ASP A 302 9.44 11.70 0.71
C ASP A 302 9.02 11.52 2.19
N PRO A 303 9.31 10.34 2.78
CA PRO A 303 8.87 10.02 4.13
C PRO A 303 9.54 10.92 5.17
N GLU A 304 10.77 11.35 4.91
CA GLU A 304 11.51 12.27 5.78
C GLU A 304 10.95 13.68 5.73
N GLY A 305 10.63 14.21 4.54
CA GLY A 305 9.96 15.50 4.40
C GLY A 305 8.59 15.52 5.06
N TYR A 306 7.79 14.45 4.92
CA TYR A 306 6.53 14.29 5.65
C TYR A 306 6.76 14.30 7.17
N ARG A 307 7.73 13.53 7.68
CA ARG A 307 8.06 13.46 9.11
C ARG A 307 8.45 14.84 9.67
N VAL A 308 9.28 15.60 8.95
CA VAL A 308 9.67 16.96 9.32
C VAL A 308 8.47 17.91 9.33
N ALA A 309 7.65 17.88 8.27
CA ALA A 309 6.46 18.71 8.18
C ALA A 309 5.45 18.40 9.29
N ARG A 310 5.28 17.12 9.62
CA ARG A 310 4.40 16.65 10.70
C ARG A 310 4.88 17.12 12.07
N GLY A 311 6.17 16.96 12.38
CA GLY A 311 6.74 17.44 13.63
C GLY A 311 6.56 18.96 13.79
N ALA A 312 6.84 19.74 12.73
CA ALA A 312 6.64 21.18 12.75
C ALA A 312 5.16 21.57 12.93
N PHE A 313 4.24 20.80 12.36
CA PHE A 313 2.80 21.00 12.55
C PHE A 313 2.36 20.72 13.98
N GLU A 314 2.86 19.64 14.60
CA GLU A 314 2.52 19.27 15.97
C GLU A 314 2.97 20.36 16.96
N GLU A 315 4.14 20.95 16.78
CA GLU A 315 4.58 22.11 17.58
C GLU A 315 3.64 23.31 17.44
N ARG A 316 3.12 23.58 16.23
CA ARG A 316 2.12 24.64 16.01
C ARG A 316 0.74 24.30 16.57
N HIS A 317 0.41 23.02 16.72
CA HIS A 317 -0.88 22.57 17.25
C HIS A 317 -0.94 22.62 18.78
N LYS A 318 0.19 22.42 19.48
CA LYS A 318 0.27 22.43 20.95
C LYS A 318 -0.42 23.63 21.63
N PRO A 319 -0.26 24.89 21.18
CA PRO A 319 -0.92 26.03 21.80
C PRO A 319 -2.46 25.97 21.79
N PHE A 320 -3.06 25.38 20.76
CA PHE A 320 -4.52 25.24 20.67
C PHE A 320 -5.04 24.24 21.71
N VAL A 321 -4.36 23.09 21.84
CA VAL A 321 -4.68 22.08 22.85
C VAL A 321 -4.45 22.64 24.25
N ALA A 322 -3.30 23.29 24.49
CA ALA A 322 -2.96 23.88 25.77
C ALA A 322 -3.95 25.00 26.19
N ALA A 323 -4.45 25.80 25.24
CA ALA A 323 -5.46 26.81 25.52
C ALA A 323 -6.80 26.18 25.97
N LEU A 324 -7.21 25.11 25.30
CA LEU A 324 -8.42 24.36 25.67
C LEU A 324 -8.27 23.71 27.05
N GLU A 325 -7.17 22.98 27.29
CA GLU A 325 -6.88 22.34 28.58
C GLU A 325 -6.78 23.35 29.71
N LYS A 326 -6.14 24.50 29.48
CA LYS A 326 -6.06 25.59 30.45
C LYS A 326 -7.46 26.12 30.80
N TYR A 327 -8.31 26.34 29.79
CA TYR A 327 -9.68 26.81 30.01
C TYR A 327 -10.52 25.80 30.81
N GLU A 328 -10.42 24.52 30.46
CA GLU A 328 -11.08 23.41 31.17
C GLU A 328 -10.66 23.33 32.64
N ASN A 329 -9.36 23.51 32.93
CA ASN A 329 -8.83 23.38 34.28
C ASN A 329 -9.07 24.62 35.16
N GLU A 330 -8.97 25.83 34.60
CA GLU A 330 -8.95 27.07 35.39
C GLU A 330 -10.29 27.80 35.43
N GLN A 331 -11.07 27.78 34.35
CA GLN A 331 -12.22 28.68 34.17
C GLN A 331 -13.55 27.93 34.14
N LEU A 332 -13.58 26.74 33.53
CA LEU A 332 -14.82 26.02 33.25
C LEU A 332 -15.67 25.73 34.49
N ALA A 333 -15.05 25.40 35.62
CA ALA A 333 -15.75 25.15 36.88
C ALA A 333 -16.46 26.41 37.41
N GLY A 334 -15.81 27.59 37.31
CA GLY A 334 -16.42 28.87 37.67
C GLY A 334 -17.59 29.22 36.76
N ARG A 335 -17.43 28.98 35.45
CA ARG A 335 -18.48 29.17 34.43
C ARG A 335 -19.70 28.29 34.68
N LEU A 336 -19.48 27.02 35.04
CA LEU A 336 -20.57 26.12 35.45
C LEU A 336 -21.32 26.71 36.65
N ALA A 337 -20.62 27.15 37.70
CA ALA A 337 -21.26 27.71 38.90
C ALA A 337 -22.06 28.99 38.61
N GLU A 338 -21.58 29.86 37.70
CA GLU A 338 -22.34 31.03 37.22
C GLU A 338 -23.59 30.62 36.45
N TRP A 339 -23.46 29.64 35.54
CA TRP A 339 -24.57 29.12 34.76
C TRP A 339 -25.66 28.51 35.66
N GLU A 340 -25.29 27.77 36.69
CA GLU A 340 -26.23 27.21 37.67
C GLU A 340 -26.99 28.29 38.44
N LYS A 341 -26.31 29.37 38.86
CA LYS A 341 -26.94 30.53 39.53
C LYS A 341 -27.91 31.29 38.63
N SER A 342 -27.73 31.24 37.31
CA SER A 342 -28.60 31.91 36.34
C SER A 342 -29.99 31.28 36.20
N GLY A 343 -30.25 30.15 36.87
CA GLY A 343 -31.52 29.41 36.79
C GLY A 343 -31.70 28.60 35.50
N LYS A 344 -30.74 28.67 34.57
CA LYS A 344 -30.74 27.89 33.31
C LYS A 344 -30.45 26.39 33.50
N GLY A 345 -30.06 25.98 34.72
CA GLY A 345 -29.74 24.59 35.08
C GLY A 345 -30.86 23.81 35.78
N THR A 346 -32.09 24.33 35.84
CA THR A 346 -33.19 23.61 36.50
C THR A 346 -33.75 22.47 35.65
N VAL A 347 -33.90 21.29 36.25
CA VAL A 347 -34.41 20.03 35.66
C VAL A 347 -35.86 20.13 35.15
N ALA A 348 -36.59 21.18 35.50
CA ALA A 348 -38.02 21.34 35.25
C ALA A 348 -38.47 21.28 33.77
N ASN A 349 -37.54 21.39 32.80
CA ASN A 349 -37.83 21.43 31.37
C ASN A 349 -37.13 20.33 30.54
N VAL A 350 -36.68 19.23 31.17
CA VAL A 350 -35.95 18.18 30.46
C VAL A 350 -36.94 17.27 29.71
N SER A 351 -37.02 17.45 28.40
CA SER A 351 -37.89 16.64 27.53
C SER A 351 -37.28 15.27 27.18
N TRP A 352 -35.95 15.16 27.15
CA TRP A 352 -35.22 13.94 26.78
C TRP A 352 -34.01 13.70 27.70
N ILE A 353 -33.90 12.47 28.18
CA ILE A 353 -32.84 11.95 29.03
C ILE A 353 -31.89 11.11 28.18
N VAL A 354 -30.67 11.58 27.96
CA VAL A 354 -29.65 10.86 27.19
C VAL A 354 -29.15 9.66 28.02
N LEU A 355 -29.12 8.50 27.38
CA LEU A 355 -28.66 7.25 27.97
C LEU A 355 -27.17 7.05 27.70
N GLU A 356 -26.44 6.57 28.70
CA GLU A 356 -25.03 6.19 28.57
C GLU A 356 -24.92 4.65 28.55
N PRO A 357 -24.62 4.04 27.40
CA PRO A 357 -24.48 2.59 27.33
C PRO A 357 -23.30 2.09 28.16
N GLN A 358 -23.55 1.06 28.96
CA GLN A 358 -22.49 0.30 29.64
C GLN A 358 -21.65 -0.48 28.61
N THR A 359 -22.29 -0.99 27.56
CA THR A 359 -21.60 -1.61 26.43
C THR A 359 -22.21 -1.15 25.12
N ALA A 360 -21.36 -1.00 24.09
CA ALA A 360 -21.74 -0.71 22.72
C ALA A 360 -20.91 -1.59 21.79
N LYS A 361 -21.56 -2.37 20.93
CA LYS A 361 -20.89 -3.31 20.02
C LYS A 361 -21.42 -3.18 18.60
N SER A 362 -20.52 -3.30 17.63
CA SER A 362 -20.83 -3.53 16.22
C SER A 362 -20.58 -5.01 15.90
N ALA A 363 -21.52 -5.64 15.20
CA ALA A 363 -21.35 -7.00 14.71
C ALA A 363 -20.33 -7.07 13.55
N GLY A 364 -20.26 -6.03 12.71
CA GLY A 364 -19.34 -5.94 11.58
C GLY A 364 -17.97 -5.30 11.89
N GLY A 365 -17.64 -5.11 13.17
CA GLY A 365 -16.29 -4.74 13.62
C GLY A 365 -15.99 -3.24 13.66
N ALA A 366 -16.99 -2.37 13.57
CA ALA A 366 -16.80 -0.94 13.82
C ALA A 366 -16.48 -0.67 15.30
N THR A 367 -15.62 0.31 15.57
CA THR A 367 -15.34 0.77 16.94
C THR A 367 -16.31 1.89 17.30
N LEU A 368 -17.07 1.74 18.39
CA LEU A 368 -18.04 2.73 18.88
C LEU A 368 -17.45 3.47 20.09
N THR A 369 -16.94 4.68 19.88
CA THR A 369 -16.28 5.48 20.93
C THR A 369 -17.26 6.47 21.58
N PRO A 370 -17.46 6.42 22.91
CA PRO A 370 -18.32 7.37 23.62
C PRO A 370 -17.72 8.79 23.64
N LEU A 371 -18.59 9.79 23.49
CA LEU A 371 -18.26 11.22 23.46
C LEU A 371 -18.81 11.97 24.69
N PRO A 372 -18.25 13.15 25.03
CA PRO A 372 -18.68 13.98 26.17
C PRO A 372 -20.16 14.33 26.26
N ASP A 373 -20.86 14.37 25.13
CA ASP A 373 -22.27 14.74 25.03
C ASP A 373 -23.23 13.54 25.11
N GLY A 374 -22.70 12.35 25.46
CA GLY A 374 -23.44 11.09 25.54
C GLY A 374 -23.70 10.41 24.19
N SER A 375 -23.19 10.95 23.08
CA SER A 375 -23.20 10.27 21.78
C SER A 375 -22.06 9.26 21.66
N LEU A 376 -22.13 8.36 20.69
CA LEU A 376 -21.09 7.42 20.32
C LEU A 376 -20.72 7.60 18.85
N ARG A 377 -19.43 7.71 18.56
CA ARG A 377 -18.91 7.84 17.19
C ARG A 377 -18.34 6.51 16.70
N ALA A 378 -18.73 6.10 15.49
CA ALA A 378 -18.25 4.90 14.83
C ALA A 378 -16.99 5.18 13.99
N THR A 379 -15.93 4.41 14.20
CA THR A 379 -14.66 4.49 13.46
C THR A 379 -14.15 3.10 13.07
N GLY A 380 -13.08 3.04 12.26
CA GLY A 380 -12.50 1.77 11.79
C GLY A 380 -13.33 1.16 10.66
N THR A 381 -13.50 -0.17 10.68
CA THR A 381 -14.22 -0.93 9.65
C THR A 381 -15.61 -0.34 9.38
N ASN A 382 -15.95 -0.14 8.11
CA ASN A 382 -17.30 0.19 7.67
C ASN A 382 -17.84 -0.97 6.82
N PRO A 383 -18.47 -1.97 7.45
CA PRO A 383 -18.93 -3.17 6.74
C PRO A 383 -20.09 -2.82 5.81
N LYS A 384 -20.35 -3.69 4.82
CA LYS A 384 -21.48 -3.57 3.90
C LYS A 384 -22.80 -3.44 4.68
N PHE A 385 -23.00 -4.30 5.69
CA PHE A 385 -24.14 -4.28 6.61
C PHE A 385 -23.63 -4.39 8.06
N ASP A 386 -24.34 -3.82 9.02
CA ASP A 386 -23.95 -3.85 10.42
C ASP A 386 -25.15 -3.95 11.37
N THR A 387 -24.86 -4.30 12.62
CA THR A 387 -25.82 -4.24 13.72
C THR A 387 -25.14 -3.64 14.94
N TYR A 388 -25.70 -2.55 15.45
CA TYR A 388 -25.25 -1.92 16.68
C TYR A 388 -26.12 -2.36 17.85
N THR A 389 -25.49 -2.90 18.88
CA THR A 389 -26.13 -3.30 20.13
C THR A 389 -25.62 -2.46 21.28
N PHE A 390 -26.53 -1.79 21.98
CA PHE A 390 -26.25 -0.96 23.15
C PHE A 390 -26.95 -1.53 24.38
N VAL A 391 -26.20 -1.79 25.44
CA VAL A 391 -26.74 -2.26 26.73
C VAL A 391 -26.67 -1.13 27.73
N VAL A 392 -27.82 -0.71 28.24
CA VAL A 392 -27.98 0.47 29.10
C VAL A 392 -28.68 0.09 30.40
N PRO A 393 -27.96 0.00 31.54
CA PRO A 393 -28.58 -0.05 32.85
C PRO A 393 -29.19 1.31 33.20
N THR A 394 -30.40 1.31 33.76
CA THR A 394 -31.11 2.52 34.19
C THR A 394 -32.03 2.24 35.39
N THR A 395 -32.23 3.24 36.23
CA THR A 395 -33.17 3.22 37.37
C THR A 395 -34.42 4.06 37.10
N LEU A 396 -34.56 4.58 35.87
CA LEU A 396 -35.70 5.39 35.47
C LEU A 396 -36.99 4.54 35.53
N THR A 397 -38.06 5.16 36.00
CA THR A 397 -39.41 4.60 36.04
C THR A 397 -40.34 5.38 35.12
N GLY A 398 -41.36 4.72 34.60
CA GLY A 398 -42.37 5.38 33.77
C GLY A 398 -41.81 5.91 32.44
N ILE A 399 -40.86 5.22 31.82
CA ILE A 399 -40.34 5.56 30.49
C ILE A 399 -41.48 5.38 29.49
N THR A 400 -41.86 6.45 28.81
CA THR A 400 -42.99 6.49 27.86
C THR A 400 -42.55 6.64 26.41
N GLY A 401 -41.32 7.09 26.15
CA GLY A 401 -40.78 7.24 24.80
C GLY A 401 -39.28 7.06 24.72
N ILE A 402 -38.80 6.73 23.51
CA ILE A 402 -37.39 6.58 23.14
C ILE A 402 -37.08 7.53 22.00
N ARG A 403 -35.89 8.11 21.99
CA ARG A 403 -35.34 8.89 20.88
C ARG A 403 -33.98 8.36 20.48
N ILE A 404 -33.78 8.15 19.18
CA ILE A 404 -32.50 7.85 18.57
C ILE A 404 -32.09 9.05 17.73
N GLU A 405 -30.80 9.38 17.74
CA GLU A 405 -30.27 10.52 17.00
C GLU A 405 -29.12 10.05 16.13
N ALA A 406 -29.11 10.47 14.87
CA ALA A 406 -28.02 10.31 13.93
C ALA A 406 -27.41 11.72 13.69
N LEU A 407 -26.23 11.96 14.26
CA LEU A 407 -25.67 13.30 14.42
C LEU A 407 -24.58 13.56 13.37
N ALA A 408 -24.62 14.73 12.75
CA ALA A 408 -23.54 15.20 11.91
C ALA A 408 -22.25 15.41 12.73
N ASP A 409 -21.12 15.16 12.10
CA ASP A 409 -19.80 15.37 12.71
C ASP A 409 -18.79 15.66 11.58
N PRO A 410 -18.05 16.79 11.62
CA PRO A 410 -17.07 17.12 10.58
C PRO A 410 -15.98 16.06 10.35
N SER A 411 -15.76 15.16 11.31
CA SER A 411 -14.83 14.03 11.18
C SER A 411 -15.39 12.84 10.39
N LEU A 412 -16.69 12.83 10.09
CA LEU A 412 -17.36 11.79 9.31
C LEU A 412 -17.37 12.12 7.81
N VAL A 413 -17.68 11.11 6.99
CA VAL A 413 -17.73 11.23 5.53
C VAL A 413 -18.73 12.31 5.13
N GLN A 414 -18.26 13.30 4.35
CA GLN A 414 -19.03 14.49 3.96
C GLN A 414 -19.65 15.28 5.14
N GLY A 415 -19.11 15.11 6.36
CA GLY A 415 -19.68 15.68 7.58
C GLY A 415 -21.05 15.12 7.96
N GLY A 416 -21.52 14.07 7.29
CA GLY A 416 -22.87 13.53 7.44
C GLY A 416 -23.08 12.64 8.67
N PRO A 417 -24.35 12.37 9.02
CA PRO A 417 -24.70 11.55 10.18
C PRO A 417 -24.44 10.04 9.99
N GLY A 418 -24.27 9.59 8.75
CA GLY A 418 -23.97 8.22 8.39
C GLY A 418 -22.56 8.03 7.83
N ARG A 419 -22.24 6.78 7.44
CA ARG A 419 -20.89 6.38 7.00
C ARG A 419 -20.81 6.04 5.52
N ALA A 420 -21.90 6.15 4.76
CA ALA A 420 -21.88 5.97 3.32
C ALA A 420 -21.01 7.05 2.63
N GLY A 421 -20.62 6.84 1.37
CA GLY A 421 -19.74 7.76 0.62
C GLY A 421 -20.27 9.20 0.51
N ASN A 422 -21.59 9.40 0.63
CA ASN A 422 -22.27 10.70 0.65
C ASN A 422 -22.62 11.20 2.07
N GLY A 423 -22.27 10.44 3.13
CA GLY A 423 -22.62 10.75 4.52
C GLY A 423 -24.02 10.31 4.96
N ASN A 424 -24.74 9.53 4.15
CA ASN A 424 -26.07 9.00 4.48
C ASN A 424 -26.01 7.71 5.32
N PHE A 425 -27.17 7.31 5.85
CA PHE A 425 -27.40 6.04 6.52
C PHE A 425 -28.70 5.39 6.01
N ASP A 426 -28.91 4.13 6.41
CA ASP A 426 -30.15 3.39 6.18
C ASP A 426 -30.41 2.46 7.37
N LEU A 427 -31.20 2.94 8.35
CA LEU A 427 -31.60 2.15 9.52
C LEU A 427 -32.79 1.30 9.14
N THR A 428 -32.59 -0.01 8.98
CA THR A 428 -33.63 -0.93 8.50
C THR A 428 -34.49 -1.51 9.61
N ASP A 429 -33.94 -1.67 10.81
CA ASP A 429 -34.71 -2.21 11.95
C ASP A 429 -34.21 -1.62 13.27
N PHE A 430 -35.15 -1.32 14.16
CA PHE A 430 -34.91 -0.81 15.49
C PHE A 430 -35.71 -1.59 16.54
N ARG A 431 -34.99 -2.26 17.43
CA ARG A 431 -35.57 -3.09 18.48
C ARG A 431 -35.08 -2.66 19.84
N VAL A 432 -35.96 -2.69 20.82
CA VAL A 432 -35.61 -2.44 22.22
C VAL A 432 -36.20 -3.53 23.09
N SER A 433 -35.40 -4.04 24.02
CA SER A 433 -35.85 -4.98 25.05
C SER A 433 -35.50 -4.47 26.45
N ILE A 434 -36.25 -4.93 27.45
CA ILE A 434 -36.04 -4.61 28.85
C ILE A 434 -35.92 -5.89 29.67
N ALA A 435 -34.97 -5.93 30.60
CA ALA A 435 -34.84 -6.96 31.61
C ALA A 435 -34.63 -6.32 33.00
N PRO A 436 -35.01 -6.99 34.10
CA PRO A 436 -34.59 -6.59 35.44
C PRO A 436 -33.07 -6.49 35.54
N GLN A 437 -32.56 -5.51 36.29
CA GLN A 437 -31.11 -5.41 36.51
C GLN A 437 -30.62 -6.58 37.37
N PRO A 438 -29.57 -7.32 36.95
CA PRO A 438 -29.07 -8.46 37.72
C PRO A 438 -28.57 -8.03 39.10
N ALA A 439 -28.91 -8.79 40.14
CA ALA A 439 -28.31 -8.62 41.47
C ALA A 439 -26.79 -8.82 41.40
N ALA A 440 -26.04 -8.05 42.20
CA ALA A 440 -24.58 -8.13 42.21
C ALA A 440 -24.10 -9.57 42.51
N GLY A 441 -23.45 -10.20 41.52
CA GLY A 441 -22.94 -11.58 41.61
C GLY A 441 -23.83 -12.68 41.01
N ALA A 442 -24.99 -12.33 40.43
CA ALA A 442 -25.86 -13.29 39.74
C ALA A 442 -25.40 -13.55 38.29
N THR A 443 -25.33 -14.82 37.88
CA THR A 443 -24.99 -15.28 36.52
C THR A 443 -26.21 -15.68 35.68
N ALA A 444 -27.42 -15.61 36.24
CA ALA A 444 -28.64 -15.97 35.52
C ALA A 444 -29.07 -14.83 34.59
N GLU A 445 -29.21 -15.13 33.29
CA GLU A 445 -29.81 -14.22 32.31
C GLU A 445 -31.28 -13.98 32.67
N ALA A 446 -31.59 -12.76 33.11
CA ALA A 446 -32.97 -12.35 33.31
C ALA A 446 -33.70 -12.31 31.95
N THR A 447 -34.92 -12.86 31.89
CA THR A 447 -35.69 -12.93 30.64
C THR A 447 -35.98 -11.53 30.10
N ALA A 448 -35.38 -11.17 28.97
CA ALA A 448 -35.62 -9.89 28.31
C ALA A 448 -36.97 -9.90 27.59
N VAL A 449 -37.76 -8.84 27.79
CA VAL A 449 -39.06 -8.63 27.15
C VAL A 449 -38.90 -7.57 26.06
N ARG A 450 -39.35 -7.86 24.83
CA ARG A 450 -39.34 -6.87 23.74
C ARG A 450 -40.35 -5.76 24.05
N ILE A 451 -39.89 -4.51 24.02
CA ILE A 451 -40.73 -3.33 24.16
C ILE A 451 -41.41 -3.07 22.82
N LYS A 452 -42.73 -2.95 22.82
CA LYS A 452 -43.49 -2.56 21.63
C LYS A 452 -43.44 -1.04 21.44
N LEU A 453 -42.98 -0.62 20.27
CA LEU A 453 -42.85 0.77 19.85
C LEU A 453 -44.01 1.14 18.93
N LYS A 454 -44.51 2.37 19.04
CA LYS A 454 -45.59 2.92 18.21
C LYS A 454 -45.34 4.39 17.91
N ASN A 455 -46.13 4.94 16.97
CA ASN A 455 -46.09 6.35 16.57
C ASN A 455 -44.67 6.89 16.29
N PRO A 456 -43.89 6.21 15.44
CA PRO A 456 -42.56 6.67 15.10
C PRO A 456 -42.64 7.99 14.33
N ARG A 457 -41.75 8.93 14.66
CA ARG A 457 -41.65 10.23 14.00
C ARG A 457 -40.19 10.64 13.88
N ALA A 458 -39.81 11.26 12.78
CA ALA A 458 -38.46 11.74 12.56
C ALA A 458 -38.42 13.24 12.24
N THR A 459 -37.25 13.86 12.46
CA THR A 459 -36.97 15.24 12.04
C THR A 459 -37.00 15.39 10.52
N PHE A 460 -36.67 14.32 9.80
CA PHE A 460 -36.69 14.25 8.35
C PHE A 460 -36.82 12.79 7.90
N GLU A 461 -37.51 12.57 6.79
CA GLU A 461 -37.68 11.25 6.17
C GLU A 461 -37.42 11.38 4.67
N GLN A 462 -36.49 10.57 4.16
CA GLN A 462 -36.26 10.46 2.73
C GLN A 462 -37.51 9.85 2.05
N PRO A 463 -37.92 10.35 0.86
CA PRO A 463 -39.01 9.73 0.09
C PRO A 463 -38.77 8.23 -0.13
N GLY A 464 -39.71 7.39 0.31
CA GLY A 464 -39.65 5.93 0.19
C GLY A 464 -38.94 5.21 1.34
N LEU A 465 -38.26 5.93 2.24
CA LEU A 465 -37.57 5.39 3.42
C LEU A 465 -38.03 6.10 4.70
N PRO A 466 -39.31 5.90 5.10
CA PRO A 466 -39.91 6.57 6.26
C PRO A 466 -39.46 5.94 7.58
N ILE A 467 -39.52 6.69 8.67
CA ILE A 467 -39.17 6.18 10.01
C ILE A 467 -40.06 5.02 10.47
N ALA A 468 -41.30 4.96 9.98
CA ALA A 468 -42.22 3.86 10.29
C ALA A 468 -41.69 2.49 9.84
N ALA A 469 -40.81 2.47 8.83
CA ALA A 469 -40.20 1.24 8.32
C ALA A 469 -39.22 0.60 9.32
N THR A 470 -38.74 1.31 10.34
CA THR A 470 -37.75 0.73 11.27
C THR A 470 -38.37 -0.22 12.30
N ILE A 471 -39.70 -0.33 12.35
CA ILE A 471 -40.43 -1.16 13.31
C ILE A 471 -41.48 -2.04 12.63
N ASP A 472 -41.39 -2.22 11.30
CA ASP A 472 -42.34 -3.02 10.52
C ASP A 472 -41.89 -4.49 10.31
N ASP A 473 -40.75 -4.87 10.89
CA ASP A 473 -40.07 -6.16 10.76
C ASP A 473 -39.75 -6.56 9.28
N ASN A 474 -39.74 -5.61 8.33
CA ASN A 474 -39.33 -5.85 6.94
C ASN A 474 -37.86 -5.46 6.72
N PRO A 475 -36.98 -6.42 6.35
CA PRO A 475 -35.55 -6.15 6.23
C PRO A 475 -35.16 -5.26 5.04
N ASN A 476 -36.07 -5.03 4.09
CA ASN A 476 -35.82 -4.27 2.85
C ASN A 476 -36.37 -2.84 2.88
N SER A 477 -36.89 -2.39 4.01
CA SER A 477 -37.32 -1.02 4.23
C SER A 477 -36.53 -0.44 5.40
N GLY A 478 -36.47 0.89 5.46
CA GLY A 478 -35.66 1.56 6.46
C GLY A 478 -35.88 3.06 6.48
N TRP A 479 -35.12 3.73 7.33
CA TRP A 479 -35.09 5.18 7.47
C TRP A 479 -33.76 5.73 6.98
N ALA A 480 -33.85 6.73 6.11
CA ALA A 480 -32.71 7.45 5.54
C ALA A 480 -33.03 8.95 5.40
N VAL A 481 -32.01 9.76 5.08
CA VAL A 481 -32.12 11.23 5.16
C VAL A 481 -31.64 11.99 3.92
N ASP A 482 -31.59 11.38 2.73
CA ASP A 482 -31.30 12.09 1.48
C ASP A 482 -32.36 13.17 1.16
N PRO A 483 -32.00 14.42 0.80
CA PRO A 483 -30.65 14.98 0.61
C PRO A 483 -30.11 15.78 1.79
N GLN A 484 -30.67 15.63 2.98
CA GLN A 484 -30.30 16.36 4.20
C GLN A 484 -29.03 15.82 4.85
N PHE A 485 -28.00 15.53 4.05
CA PHE A 485 -26.68 15.17 4.55
C PHE A 485 -26.07 16.34 5.35
N GLY A 486 -25.10 16.03 6.21
CA GLY A 486 -24.39 17.05 7.01
C GLY A 486 -25.23 17.73 8.09
N LYS A 487 -26.43 17.20 8.41
CA LYS A 487 -27.32 17.70 9.45
C LYS A 487 -27.59 16.65 10.52
N ASP A 488 -27.87 17.11 11.73
CA ASP A 488 -28.38 16.27 12.81
C ASP A 488 -29.81 15.84 12.51
N HIS A 489 -30.08 14.55 12.72
CA HIS A 489 -31.42 13.98 12.61
C HIS A 489 -31.77 13.19 13.85
N ALA A 490 -33.06 13.18 14.18
CA ALA A 490 -33.57 12.43 15.31
C ALA A 490 -34.87 11.72 14.94
N ALA A 491 -35.08 10.56 15.54
CA ALA A 491 -36.33 9.83 15.48
C ALA A 491 -36.80 9.47 16.89
N ALA A 492 -38.09 9.62 17.16
CA ALA A 492 -38.68 9.22 18.42
C ALA A 492 -39.79 8.20 18.22
N TYR A 493 -39.93 7.33 19.22
CA TYR A 493 -40.89 6.25 19.31
C TYR A 493 -41.60 6.36 20.64
N GLU A 494 -42.91 6.14 20.63
CA GLU A 494 -43.69 5.98 21.86
C GLU A 494 -43.71 4.52 22.26
N LEU A 495 -43.75 4.26 23.56
CA LEU A 495 -43.93 2.91 24.07
C LEU A 495 -45.44 2.62 24.17
N GLU A 496 -45.81 1.36 23.92
CA GLU A 496 -47.21 0.93 24.08
C GLU A 496 -47.67 1.04 25.54
N ALA A 497 -46.77 0.73 26.48
CA ALA A 497 -46.97 0.88 27.92
C ALA A 497 -45.70 1.45 28.58
N PRO A 498 -45.81 2.26 29.65
CA PRO A 498 -44.65 2.76 30.37
C PRO A 498 -43.81 1.61 30.97
N VAL A 499 -42.49 1.72 30.92
CA VAL A 499 -41.55 0.71 31.45
C VAL A 499 -40.55 1.29 32.44
N GLY A 500 -39.74 0.42 33.06
CA GLY A 500 -38.71 0.79 34.02
C GLY A 500 -39.10 0.47 35.46
N SER A 501 -38.10 0.30 36.31
CA SER A 501 -38.27 -0.13 37.71
C SER A 501 -37.34 0.67 38.63
N PRO A 502 -37.80 1.07 39.83
CA PRO A 502 -36.93 1.73 40.81
C PRO A 502 -35.83 0.78 41.34
N GLU A 503 -36.01 -0.54 41.20
CA GLU A 503 -35.01 -1.56 41.53
C GLU A 503 -33.93 -1.73 40.45
N GLY A 504 -34.06 -1.02 39.32
CA GLY A 504 -33.15 -1.07 38.18
C GLY A 504 -33.67 -1.93 37.03
N SER A 505 -33.32 -1.53 35.81
CA SER A 505 -33.65 -2.23 34.57
C SER A 505 -32.49 -2.11 33.58
N VAL A 506 -32.37 -3.08 32.68
CA VAL A 506 -31.41 -3.06 31.57
C VAL A 506 -32.19 -2.93 30.28
N LEU A 507 -31.99 -1.82 29.57
CA LEU A 507 -32.49 -1.60 28.21
C LEU A 507 -31.43 -2.09 27.22
N THR A 508 -31.82 -2.93 26.27
CA THR A 508 -30.96 -3.31 25.15
C THR A 508 -31.54 -2.75 23.87
N PHE A 509 -30.78 -1.88 23.20
CA PHE A 509 -31.13 -1.30 21.92
C PHE A 509 -30.37 -2.01 20.81
N THR A 510 -31.07 -2.45 19.77
CA THR A 510 -30.51 -3.10 18.59
C THR A 510 -30.90 -2.28 17.36
N LEU A 511 -29.91 -1.71 16.68
CA LEU A 511 -30.06 -0.96 15.43
C LEU A 511 -29.45 -1.80 14.31
N VAL A 512 -30.22 -2.09 13.27
CA VAL A 512 -29.80 -2.93 12.14
C VAL A 512 -29.69 -2.08 10.88
N PHE A 513 -28.60 -2.25 10.14
CA PHE A 513 -28.31 -1.54 8.89
C PHE A 513 -28.03 -2.56 7.80
N GLN A 514 -29.03 -2.88 6.97
CA GLN A 514 -28.88 -3.86 5.89
C GLN A 514 -29.47 -3.44 4.54
N GLY A 515 -29.96 -2.20 4.44
CA GLY A 515 -30.69 -1.75 3.25
C GLY A 515 -29.77 -1.31 2.10
N ASN A 516 -28.55 -0.87 2.41
CA ASN A 516 -27.56 -0.50 1.39
C ASN A 516 -26.12 -0.60 1.91
N ASP A 517 -25.16 -0.65 0.99
CA ASP A 517 -23.75 -0.86 1.27
C ASP A 517 -23.20 0.29 2.11
N GLN A 518 -22.65 -0.03 3.28
CA GLN A 518 -21.94 0.90 4.16
C GLN A 518 -22.79 2.04 4.75
N HIS A 519 -24.11 1.94 4.64
CA HIS A 519 -25.07 2.93 5.14
C HIS A 519 -25.35 2.78 6.65
N ASN A 520 -24.27 2.65 7.43
CA ASN A 520 -24.32 2.54 8.89
C ASN A 520 -24.31 3.94 9.53
N PHE A 521 -24.86 4.08 10.74
CA PHE A 521 -24.73 5.33 11.52
C PHE A 521 -23.26 5.69 11.78
N GLY A 522 -22.90 6.96 11.61
CA GLY A 522 -21.56 7.48 11.89
C GLY A 522 -21.41 8.01 13.32
N ARG A 523 -22.43 8.72 13.82
CA ARG A 523 -22.50 9.15 15.22
C ARG A 523 -23.93 9.04 15.72
N THR A 524 -24.12 8.33 16.82
CA THR A 524 -25.44 8.00 17.36
C THR A 524 -25.61 8.44 18.80
N ARG A 525 -26.82 8.85 19.20
CA ARG A 525 -27.18 9.10 20.60
C ARG A 525 -28.52 8.48 20.92
N LEU A 526 -28.63 7.85 22.09
CA LEU A 526 -29.86 7.24 22.59
C LEU A 526 -30.41 8.07 23.74
N SER A 527 -31.71 8.34 23.74
CA SER A 527 -32.40 9.05 24.81
C SER A 527 -33.77 8.43 25.11
N VAL A 528 -34.30 8.71 26.29
CA VAL A 528 -35.67 8.34 26.71
C VAL A 528 -36.41 9.53 27.29
N THR A 529 -37.73 9.43 27.38
CA THR A 529 -38.57 10.41 28.09
C THR A 529 -39.54 9.69 29.03
N THR A 530 -39.87 10.35 30.14
CA THR A 530 -40.92 9.92 31.08
C THR A 530 -42.16 10.82 31.00
N ALA A 531 -42.20 11.73 30.03
CA ALA A 531 -43.32 12.65 29.84
C ALA A 531 -44.61 11.87 29.52
N PRO A 532 -45.77 12.26 30.09
CA PRO A 532 -47.04 11.56 29.85
C PRO A 532 -47.51 11.66 28.39
N GLN A 533 -47.03 12.64 27.64
CA GLN A 533 -47.29 12.82 26.21
C GLN A 533 -45.95 12.83 25.44
N PRO A 534 -45.33 11.65 25.21
CA PRO A 534 -44.09 11.55 24.45
C PRO A 534 -44.23 12.02 23.00
N ALA A 535 -45.45 12.13 22.46
CA ALA A 535 -45.73 12.74 21.14
C ALA A 535 -45.39 14.24 21.08
N ALA A 536 -45.64 14.95 22.18
CA ALA A 536 -45.55 16.41 22.27
C ALA A 536 -44.14 16.90 22.63
N THR A 537 -43.20 15.99 22.89
CA THR A 537 -41.80 16.35 23.14
C THR A 537 -41.11 16.75 21.85
N GLU A 538 -40.35 17.84 21.91
CA GLU A 538 -39.57 18.36 20.79
C GLU A 538 -38.59 17.29 20.28
N LEU A 539 -38.62 17.00 18.97
CA LEU A 539 -37.68 16.05 18.37
C LEU A 539 -36.27 16.62 18.28
N ALA A 540 -36.17 17.92 18.02
CA ALA A 540 -34.92 18.66 17.98
C ALA A 540 -34.41 18.99 19.40
N GLY A 541 -33.08 19.15 19.53
CA GLY A 541 -32.43 19.56 20.77
C GLY A 541 -31.60 18.46 21.44
N SER A 542 -30.50 18.87 22.09
CA SER A 542 -29.60 17.98 22.80
C SER A 542 -30.20 17.61 24.16
N GLY A 543 -30.68 16.38 24.34
CA GLY A 543 -31.14 15.90 25.64
C GLY A 543 -30.05 15.99 26.72
N VAL A 544 -30.41 15.68 27.95
CA VAL A 544 -29.49 15.76 29.10
C VAL A 544 -29.12 14.34 29.56
N PRO A 545 -27.82 13.97 29.62
CA PRO A 545 -27.42 12.65 30.11
C PRO A 545 -27.98 12.33 31.50
N GLN A 546 -28.39 11.08 31.72
CA GLN A 546 -28.94 10.64 33.00
C GLN A 546 -28.02 10.99 34.19
N PRO A 547 -26.68 10.75 34.15
CA PRO A 547 -25.79 11.14 35.25
C PRO A 547 -25.74 12.65 35.49
N VAL A 548 -25.94 13.45 34.43
CA VAL A 548 -25.99 14.91 34.50
C VAL A 548 -27.29 15.37 35.13
N LEU A 549 -28.42 14.74 34.79
CA LEU A 549 -29.72 15.01 35.43
C LEU A 549 -29.70 14.69 36.91
N GLU A 550 -29.16 13.53 37.28
CA GLU A 550 -28.98 13.14 38.68
C GLU A 550 -28.10 14.13 39.45
N ALA A 551 -27.08 14.69 38.78
CA ALA A 551 -26.26 15.75 39.34
C ALA A 551 -27.04 17.07 39.51
N LEU A 552 -27.76 17.52 38.48
CA LEU A 552 -28.56 18.76 38.49
C LEU A 552 -29.72 18.72 39.49
N ALA A 553 -30.26 17.54 39.78
CA ALA A 553 -31.31 17.34 40.78
C ALA A 553 -30.82 17.53 42.23
N ARG A 554 -29.50 17.58 42.46
CA ARG A 554 -28.89 17.77 43.78
C ARG A 554 -28.28 19.17 43.91
N PRO A 555 -28.33 19.79 45.10
CA PRO A 555 -27.53 20.97 45.42
C PRO A 555 -26.04 20.71 45.13
N ALA A 556 -25.30 21.73 44.69
CA ALA A 556 -23.91 21.59 44.26
C ALA A 556 -23.02 20.97 45.35
N GLU A 557 -23.30 21.25 46.63
CA GLU A 557 -22.57 20.78 47.80
C GLU A 557 -22.84 19.30 48.13
N GLN A 558 -23.88 18.69 47.54
CA GLN A 558 -24.31 17.31 47.80
C GLN A 558 -23.96 16.35 46.65
N ARG A 559 -23.25 16.82 45.62
CA ARG A 559 -22.85 16.02 44.46
C ARG A 559 -21.56 15.25 44.75
N SER A 560 -21.48 14.02 44.27
CA SER A 560 -20.24 13.25 44.31
C SER A 560 -19.21 13.80 43.30
N PRO A 561 -17.90 13.50 43.47
CA PRO A 561 -16.88 13.89 42.49
C PRO A 561 -17.18 13.39 41.06
N ALA A 562 -17.77 12.20 40.92
CA ALA A 562 -18.17 11.65 39.63
C ALA A 562 -19.33 12.44 39.01
N GLN A 563 -20.35 12.79 39.80
CA GLN A 563 -21.48 13.62 39.36
C GLN A 563 -21.01 15.01 38.92
N HIS A 564 -20.10 15.63 39.69
CA HIS A 564 -19.52 16.92 39.35
C HIS A 564 -18.72 16.84 38.04
N LYS A 565 -17.88 15.82 37.87
CA LYS A 565 -17.09 15.61 36.65
C LYS A 565 -17.97 15.40 35.41
N SER A 566 -19.02 14.59 35.51
CA SER A 566 -19.95 14.35 34.40
C SER A 566 -20.71 15.62 34.01
N LEU A 567 -21.19 16.38 34.99
CA LEU A 567 -21.85 17.67 34.75
C LEU A 567 -20.90 18.68 34.09
N LEU A 568 -19.67 18.80 34.59
CA LEU A 568 -18.67 19.72 34.06
C LEU A 568 -18.30 19.40 32.61
N LYS A 569 -18.09 18.11 32.30
CA LYS A 569 -17.81 17.62 30.95
C LYS A 569 -18.96 17.88 29.97
N TRP A 570 -20.20 17.65 30.41
CA TRP A 570 -21.38 17.96 29.61
C TRP A 570 -21.56 19.47 29.38
N TYR A 571 -21.34 20.27 30.42
CA TYR A 571 -21.42 21.74 30.35
C TYR A 571 -20.35 22.34 29.43
N ALA A 572 -19.13 21.79 29.41
CA ALA A 572 -18.03 22.23 28.53
C ALA A 572 -18.49 22.40 27.08
N THR A 573 -19.19 21.39 26.54
CA THR A 573 -19.69 21.39 25.15
C THR A 573 -20.76 22.45 24.87
N ARG A 574 -21.24 23.18 25.88
CA ARG A 574 -22.27 24.23 25.83
C ARG A 574 -21.75 25.59 26.26
N ASP A 575 -20.53 25.67 26.77
CA ASP A 575 -19.89 26.95 27.08
C ASP A 575 -19.34 27.58 25.79
N PRO A 576 -19.73 28.82 25.44
CA PRO A 576 -19.34 29.43 24.17
C PRO A 576 -17.83 29.59 23.97
N GLU A 577 -17.07 29.86 25.03
CA GLU A 577 -15.63 30.04 24.92
C GLU A 577 -14.93 28.68 24.78
N TRP A 578 -15.40 27.65 25.49
CA TRP A 578 -14.95 26.28 25.26
C TRP A 578 -15.19 25.84 23.81
N GLN A 579 -16.40 26.06 23.27
CA GLN A 579 -16.73 25.69 21.87
C GLN A 579 -15.80 26.39 20.86
N LYS A 580 -15.53 27.67 21.06
CA LYS A 580 -14.61 28.45 20.23
C LYS A 580 -13.17 27.90 20.29
N LEU A 581 -12.67 27.57 21.48
CA LEU A 581 -11.32 26.99 21.64
C LEU A 581 -11.24 25.58 21.02
N ALA A 582 -12.24 24.75 21.25
CA ALA A 582 -12.34 23.41 20.68
C ALA A 582 -12.43 23.45 19.15
N GLN A 583 -13.21 24.39 18.59
CA GLN A 583 -13.30 24.62 17.16
C GLN A 583 -11.94 25.06 16.58
N ALA A 584 -11.26 26.02 17.21
CA ALA A 584 -9.94 26.46 16.75
C ALA A 584 -8.91 25.32 16.76
N ALA A 585 -8.94 24.46 17.78
CA ALA A 585 -8.10 23.26 17.81
C ALA A 585 -8.44 22.29 16.67
N ALA A 586 -9.73 22.01 16.43
CA ALA A 586 -10.17 21.14 15.35
C ALA A 586 -9.83 21.68 13.95
N GLU A 587 -10.02 22.99 13.73
CA GLU A 587 -9.70 23.67 12.46
C GLU A 587 -8.20 23.65 12.16
N HIS A 588 -7.35 23.84 13.17
CA HIS A 588 -5.91 23.69 12.99
C HIS A 588 -5.56 22.23 12.73
N LEU A 589 -6.14 21.27 13.48
CA LEU A 589 -5.89 19.83 13.29
C LEU A 589 -6.24 19.37 11.86
N ALA A 590 -7.29 19.91 11.26
CA ALA A 590 -7.70 19.61 9.88
C ALA A 590 -6.66 20.04 8.83
N GLN A 591 -5.74 20.97 9.16
CA GLN A 591 -4.64 21.41 8.31
C GLN A 591 -3.37 20.56 8.48
N ALA A 592 -3.47 19.43 9.20
CA ALA A 592 -2.36 18.50 9.35
C ALA A 592 -1.79 18.09 7.98
N PRO A 593 -0.45 18.11 7.82
CA PRO A 593 0.17 17.59 6.60
C PRO A 593 -0.22 16.12 6.44
N LYS A 594 -0.39 15.72 5.18
CA LYS A 594 -0.63 14.33 4.77
C LYS A 594 0.56 13.88 3.90
N PRO A 595 0.95 12.60 3.95
CA PRO A 595 1.99 12.08 3.08
C PRO A 595 1.55 12.22 1.62
N GLN A 596 2.50 12.54 0.73
CA GLN A 596 2.24 12.58 -0.71
C GLN A 596 2.48 11.20 -1.29
N LEU A 597 1.40 10.43 -1.37
CA LEU A 597 1.44 9.07 -1.86
C LEU A 597 1.45 9.03 -3.38
N SER A 598 2.36 8.24 -3.94
CA SER A 598 2.47 7.95 -5.37
C SER A 598 2.28 6.47 -5.60
N LYS A 599 1.52 6.10 -6.62
CA LYS A 599 1.33 4.69 -6.98
C LYS A 599 2.57 4.11 -7.65
N ALA A 600 2.93 2.88 -7.29
CA ALA A 600 3.96 2.10 -7.94
C ALA A 600 3.43 0.74 -8.38
N LEU A 601 3.74 0.34 -9.61
CA LEU A 601 3.55 -1.03 -10.06
C LEU A 601 4.68 -1.89 -9.51
N ILE A 602 4.32 -2.85 -8.67
CA ILE A 602 5.27 -3.78 -8.04
C ILE A 602 4.85 -5.22 -8.31
N SER A 603 5.75 -6.15 -8.00
CA SER A 603 5.42 -7.56 -7.87
C SER A 603 5.68 -8.02 -6.45
N SER A 604 4.72 -8.73 -5.86
CA SER A 604 4.77 -9.15 -4.45
C SER A 604 3.82 -10.33 -4.24
N GLU A 605 3.99 -11.01 -3.11
CA GLU A 605 3.01 -11.97 -2.59
C GLU A 605 2.08 -11.31 -1.57
N GLY A 606 0.89 -11.88 -1.36
CA GLY A 606 -0.04 -11.43 -0.31
C GLY A 606 -0.74 -10.09 -0.57
N LEU A 607 -0.46 -9.43 -1.69
CA LEU A 607 -1.11 -8.18 -2.09
C LEU A 607 -2.25 -8.42 -3.09
N ALA A 608 -3.14 -7.44 -3.19
CA ALA A 608 -4.22 -7.47 -4.17
C ALA A 608 -3.65 -7.29 -5.58
N ALA A 609 -3.85 -8.31 -6.42
CA ALA A 609 -3.41 -8.26 -7.79
C ALA A 609 -4.13 -7.17 -8.59
N VAL A 610 -3.44 -6.58 -9.56
CA VAL A 610 -4.03 -5.73 -10.59
C VAL A 610 -4.95 -6.61 -11.45
N ARG A 611 -6.26 -6.37 -11.36
CA ARG A 611 -7.27 -7.15 -12.08
C ARG A 611 -7.59 -6.55 -13.43
N LEU A 612 -7.66 -7.41 -14.44
CA LEU A 612 -8.13 -7.08 -15.78
C LEU A 612 -9.37 -7.91 -16.14
N HIS A 613 -10.05 -7.48 -17.20
CA HIS A 613 -11.27 -8.12 -17.67
C HIS A 613 -10.97 -9.60 -18.01
N THR A 614 -11.85 -10.48 -17.54
CA THR A 614 -11.83 -11.95 -17.75
C THR A 614 -10.66 -12.74 -17.13
N GLN A 615 -9.89 -12.17 -16.20
CA GLN A 615 -8.87 -12.91 -15.45
C GLN A 615 -9.46 -13.94 -14.48
N GLY A 616 -8.84 -15.12 -14.41
CA GLY A 616 -9.11 -16.18 -13.42
C GLY A 616 -8.31 -15.98 -12.13
N GLY A 617 -7.82 -17.07 -11.52
CA GLY A 617 -6.92 -16.97 -10.37
C GLY A 617 -5.59 -16.27 -10.73
N ASP A 618 -5.06 -15.44 -9.84
CA ASP A 618 -3.79 -14.72 -10.07
C ASP A 618 -2.56 -15.61 -9.82
N PHE A 619 -2.77 -16.76 -9.22
CA PHE A 619 -1.75 -17.77 -8.93
C PHE A 619 -2.37 -19.17 -8.95
N LEU A 620 -1.53 -20.18 -9.12
CA LEU A 620 -1.91 -21.59 -9.06
C LEU A 620 -1.50 -22.16 -7.69
N PRO A 621 -2.31 -23.00 -7.03
CA PRO A 621 -1.91 -23.65 -5.77
C PRO A 621 -0.71 -24.59 -5.94
N GLU A 622 -0.57 -25.17 -7.13
CA GLU A 622 0.49 -26.12 -7.49
C GLU A 622 1.12 -25.70 -8.82
N THR A 623 2.44 -25.79 -8.90
CA THR A 623 3.19 -25.68 -10.16
C THR A 623 3.48 -27.08 -10.65
N HIS A 624 3.04 -27.40 -11.86
CA HIS A 624 3.19 -28.72 -12.46
C HIS A 624 4.38 -28.75 -13.42
N PHE A 625 5.06 -29.89 -13.43
CA PHE A 625 5.96 -30.28 -14.50
C PHE A 625 5.17 -30.45 -15.81
N LEU A 626 5.46 -29.61 -16.81
CA LEU A 626 4.77 -29.65 -18.10
C LEU A 626 5.58 -30.38 -19.16
N ARG A 627 4.97 -31.34 -19.84
CA ARG A 627 5.58 -32.00 -20.99
C ARG A 627 5.59 -31.05 -22.17
N ARG A 628 6.79 -30.73 -22.67
CA ARG A 628 7.01 -29.74 -23.75
C ARG A 628 6.41 -28.35 -23.45
N GLY A 629 6.28 -27.99 -22.16
CA GLY A 629 5.76 -26.68 -21.76
C GLY A 629 4.25 -26.48 -22.01
N ASP A 630 3.50 -27.55 -22.29
CA ASP A 630 2.05 -27.50 -22.54
C ASP A 630 1.26 -27.67 -21.24
N PRO A 631 0.45 -26.68 -20.82
CA PRO A 631 -0.36 -26.77 -19.60
C PRO A 631 -1.40 -27.90 -19.64
N ASN A 632 -1.74 -28.45 -20.80
CA ASN A 632 -2.63 -29.61 -20.90
C ASN A 632 -1.92 -30.95 -20.65
N LEU A 633 -0.58 -30.96 -20.59
CA LEU A 633 0.24 -32.16 -20.43
C LEU A 633 1.02 -32.12 -19.11
N LYS A 634 0.28 -32.20 -18.00
CA LYS A 634 0.81 -32.16 -16.64
C LYS A 634 1.32 -33.55 -16.23
N ASP A 635 2.53 -33.62 -15.68
CA ASP A 635 3.09 -34.82 -15.06
C ASP A 635 2.97 -34.73 -13.51
N ALA A 636 4.06 -34.45 -12.78
CA ALA A 636 4.06 -34.30 -11.32
C ALA A 636 4.09 -32.82 -10.87
N VAL A 637 4.03 -32.55 -9.56
CA VAL A 637 4.17 -31.20 -8.97
C VAL A 637 5.64 -30.90 -8.69
N ALA A 638 6.06 -29.66 -8.95
CA ALA A 638 7.45 -29.19 -8.93
C ALA A 638 8.07 -29.06 -7.54
#